data_AF-A0A402D4J5-F1
#
_entry.id   AF-A0A402D4J5-F1
#
_cell.length_a   1.000
_cell.length_b   1.000
_cell.length_c   1.000
_cell.angle_alpha   90.00
_cell.angle_beta   90.00
_cell.angle_gamma   90.00
#
_symmetry.space_group_name_H-M   'P 1'
#
loop_
_entity.id
_entity.type
_entity.pdbx_description
1 polymer ?
#
loop_
_entity_poly.entity_id
_entity_poly.type
_entity_poly.pdbx_seq_one_letter_code
_entity_poly.pdbx_strand_id
1 'polypeptide(L)'
;MNSLPESLSRLRDLAYNLRWTWDHDTLALFERLDPDLWTERGADPLGVLLHISSEKLTQAANDPDTIALYQRIVADFDDYMAAKNTWYEAEHGERGAPKIAYFSAEFGLTEVLPIFSGGLGMLAGDHLRSASDLGLPLAGVGLLYRQGYFTQFLDHDGWQGERHDVNDFTQLPLTLEMDAQGAPKSVLIHFPGRQVRAQIWRVQVGRIPLYLLDTDVPENSPEDRGITGQLYGGDREMRIQQEMVLGIGGVHALAAMEIDPEVVHLNEGHSAFAVLERARRAAAAHGGDYWEALRATGAKTVFTTHTPEAAGHDYFAPDLTRKYLGGYAREMGVSIEDILPLGRRNGYDGAEYFCMTIIALRVAGFSNGVSRLHGEVCREMWHSVWPQLVEANVPIGAVTNGVHYQSWASRETIALYDRFLGPEWRDRPDDHKIWANIEKISDRELWDTHRERRERLVDFTRHRVRTQMKARGLSEEEIAGDALDPNTLTIVFCRRVVRYKRIDLLLRDVDRLTRLLTNEERPVQIIYSGKATPGDDYGRGMIHQIVQLSQRPELRRHLVFLEDYNMAIARTLAEGADIWLNTPRRPQEASGTSGMKAAVCGTLNCSVLDGWWDEAVNDSEPHAPPIGWSFGEETGMNADADDRHDSETLFSLLENQIVPMFYENGKDGLPTEWIARVKSSLQQLGPKFNTHRMVKEYCRKGYFREEG
;
A
#
# COMPACT_ATOMS: atom_id res chain seq x y z
N MET A 1 27.34 -15.07 4.36
CA MET A 1 27.42 -14.22 3.16
C MET A 1 28.79 -14.39 2.54
N ASN A 2 28.88 -14.62 1.22
CA ASN A 2 30.17 -14.73 0.52
C ASN A 2 30.98 -13.44 0.68
N SER A 3 32.31 -13.56 0.72
CA SER A 3 33.18 -12.38 0.71
C SER A 3 33.03 -11.68 -0.64
N LEU A 4 32.52 -10.45 -0.64
CA LEU A 4 32.45 -9.63 -1.84
C LEU A 4 33.86 -9.19 -2.25
N PRO A 5 34.18 -9.12 -3.57
CA PRO A 5 35.37 -8.44 -4.03
C PRO A 5 35.41 -6.99 -3.54
N GLU A 6 36.59 -6.47 -3.22
CA GLU A 6 36.74 -5.10 -2.70
C GLU A 6 36.10 -4.05 -3.63
N SER A 7 36.26 -4.23 -4.95
CA SER A 7 35.69 -3.38 -6.00
C SER A 7 34.15 -3.41 -6.07
N LEU A 8 33.49 -4.36 -5.42
CA LEU A 8 32.03 -4.53 -5.37
C LEU A 8 31.49 -4.54 -3.93
N SER A 9 32.29 -4.10 -2.96
CA SER A 9 31.98 -4.19 -1.52
C SER A 9 30.67 -3.47 -1.14
N ARG A 10 30.34 -2.36 -1.80
CA ARG A 10 29.09 -1.59 -1.56
C ARG A 10 27.82 -2.24 -2.13
N LEU A 11 27.90 -3.38 -2.84
CA LEU A 11 26.68 -4.12 -3.24
C LEU A 11 25.82 -4.47 -2.03
N ARG A 12 26.45 -4.71 -0.86
CA ARG A 12 25.73 -4.91 0.40
C ARG A 12 24.86 -3.71 0.75
N ASP A 13 25.38 -2.50 0.64
CA ASP A 13 24.63 -1.29 1.02
C ASP A 13 23.44 -1.07 0.10
N LEU A 14 23.62 -1.34 -1.20
CA LEU A 14 22.54 -1.30 -2.19
C LEU A 14 21.47 -2.35 -1.91
N ALA A 15 21.84 -3.57 -1.49
CA ALA A 15 20.86 -4.63 -1.20
C ALA A 15 20.07 -4.41 0.10
N TYR A 16 20.70 -3.86 1.14
CA TYR A 16 20.05 -3.62 2.45
C TYR A 16 19.25 -2.32 2.53
N ASN A 17 19.39 -1.41 1.57
CA ASN A 17 18.59 -0.19 1.50
C ASN A 17 17.49 -0.31 0.44
N LEU A 18 16.23 -0.31 0.86
CA LEU A 18 15.08 -0.50 -0.02
C LEU A 18 14.86 0.59 -1.07
N ARG A 19 15.74 1.59 -1.19
CA ARG A 19 15.77 2.50 -2.34
C ARG A 19 15.74 1.76 -3.68
N TRP A 20 16.34 0.56 -3.75
CA TRP A 20 16.29 -0.29 -4.94
C TRP A 20 14.85 -0.60 -5.41
N THR A 21 13.83 -0.54 -4.54
CA THR A 21 12.44 -0.79 -4.94
C THR A 21 11.84 0.36 -5.77
N TRP A 22 12.54 1.47 -5.96
CA TRP A 22 12.16 2.57 -6.86
C TRP A 22 13.34 3.13 -7.66
N ASP A 23 14.45 2.40 -7.70
CA ASP A 23 15.62 2.69 -8.52
C ASP A 23 15.89 1.56 -9.51
N HIS A 24 15.43 1.75 -10.75
CA HIS A 24 15.49 0.73 -11.80
C HIS A 24 16.92 0.38 -12.23
N ASP A 25 17.87 1.30 -12.08
CA ASP A 25 19.28 1.05 -12.39
C ASP A 25 19.91 0.09 -11.39
N THR A 26 19.59 0.22 -10.09
CA THR A 26 20.01 -0.76 -9.07
C THR A 26 19.44 -2.14 -9.37
N LEU A 27 18.15 -2.26 -9.72
CA LEU A 27 17.55 -3.54 -10.12
C LEU A 27 18.28 -4.16 -11.32
N ALA A 28 18.53 -3.37 -12.37
CA ALA A 28 19.23 -3.81 -13.56
C ALA A 28 20.67 -4.26 -13.29
N LEU A 29 21.35 -3.64 -12.32
CA LEU A 29 22.68 -4.08 -11.87
C LEU A 29 22.62 -5.50 -11.29
N PHE A 30 21.68 -5.77 -10.37
CA PHE A 30 21.56 -7.08 -9.74
C PHE A 30 21.12 -8.17 -10.74
N GLU A 31 20.20 -7.85 -11.64
CA GLU A 31 19.82 -8.74 -12.75
C GLU A 31 21.04 -9.07 -13.63
N ARG A 32 21.88 -8.08 -13.95
CA ARG A 32 23.08 -8.27 -14.78
C ARG A 32 24.13 -9.17 -14.12
N LEU A 33 24.23 -9.19 -12.78
CA LEU A 33 25.19 -10.05 -12.08
C LEU A 33 24.91 -11.54 -12.34
N ASP A 34 23.63 -11.93 -12.31
CA ASP A 34 23.18 -13.28 -12.63
C ASP A 34 21.67 -13.29 -12.98
N PRO A 35 21.30 -13.25 -14.28
CA PRO A 35 19.89 -13.14 -14.69
C PRO A 35 19.03 -14.35 -14.32
N ASP A 36 19.62 -15.54 -14.32
CA ASP A 36 18.92 -16.78 -13.98
C ASP A 36 18.61 -16.78 -12.48
N LEU A 37 19.62 -16.45 -11.64
CA LEU A 37 19.44 -16.35 -10.20
C LEU A 37 18.50 -15.19 -9.81
N TRP A 38 18.54 -14.07 -10.52
CA TRP A 38 17.61 -12.95 -10.34
C TRP A 38 16.15 -13.39 -10.48
N THR A 39 15.87 -14.18 -11.52
CA THR A 39 14.54 -14.75 -11.78
C THR A 39 14.17 -15.78 -10.71
N GLU A 40 15.09 -16.68 -10.36
CA GLU A 40 14.90 -17.71 -9.33
C GLU A 40 14.57 -17.10 -7.95
N ARG A 41 15.22 -15.99 -7.60
CA ARG A 41 15.08 -15.32 -6.30
C ARG A 41 13.98 -14.26 -6.28
N GLY A 42 13.19 -14.16 -7.35
CA GLY A 42 12.03 -13.27 -7.38
C GLY A 42 12.39 -11.79 -7.35
N ALA A 43 13.46 -11.39 -8.05
CA ALA A 43 13.94 -10.01 -8.10
C ALA A 43 14.39 -9.43 -6.74
N ASP A 44 15.04 -10.27 -5.93
CA ASP A 44 15.60 -9.90 -4.63
C ASP A 44 17.13 -9.65 -4.72
N PRO A 45 17.60 -8.39 -4.59
CA PRO A 45 19.03 -8.08 -4.52
C PRO A 45 19.79 -8.86 -3.45
N LEU A 46 19.22 -8.99 -2.25
CA LEU A 46 19.88 -9.69 -1.15
C LEU A 46 19.92 -11.20 -1.42
N GLY A 47 18.80 -11.76 -1.89
CA GLY A 47 18.68 -13.14 -2.34
C GLY A 47 19.75 -13.51 -3.37
N VAL A 48 19.99 -12.64 -4.36
CA VAL A 48 21.10 -12.82 -5.32
C VAL A 48 22.45 -12.80 -4.62
N LEU A 49 22.74 -11.81 -3.77
CA LEU A 49 24.04 -11.71 -3.10
C LEU A 49 24.35 -12.89 -2.16
N LEU A 50 23.32 -13.47 -1.54
CA LEU A 50 23.48 -14.61 -0.65
C LEU A 50 23.82 -15.90 -1.41
N HIS A 51 23.44 -16.01 -2.68
CA HIS A 51 23.52 -17.26 -3.46
C HIS A 51 24.45 -17.19 -4.67
N ILE A 52 24.86 -15.99 -5.10
CA ILE A 52 25.75 -15.80 -6.24
C ILE A 52 27.12 -16.44 -6.01
N SER A 53 27.65 -17.09 -7.05
CA SER A 53 28.94 -17.77 -6.99
C SER A 53 30.12 -16.79 -6.97
N SER A 54 31.24 -17.20 -6.34
CA SER A 54 32.46 -16.38 -6.33
C SER A 54 33.05 -16.18 -7.74
N GLU A 55 32.82 -17.12 -8.65
CA GLU A 55 33.22 -17.01 -10.06
C GLU A 55 32.47 -15.87 -10.76
N LYS A 56 31.13 -15.83 -10.63
CA LYS A 56 30.30 -14.75 -11.19
C LYS A 56 30.67 -13.38 -10.63
N LEU A 57 30.90 -13.29 -9.31
CA LEU A 57 31.37 -12.05 -8.68
C LEU A 57 32.75 -11.62 -9.20
N THR A 58 33.67 -12.57 -9.42
CA THR A 58 35.00 -12.27 -9.98
C THR A 58 34.89 -11.82 -11.44
N GLN A 59 34.00 -12.44 -12.23
CA GLN A 59 33.72 -12.02 -13.59
C GLN A 59 33.15 -10.60 -13.63
N ALA A 60 32.13 -10.31 -12.82
CA ALA A 60 31.54 -8.99 -12.69
C ALA A 60 32.57 -7.93 -12.25
N ALA A 61 33.46 -8.28 -11.31
CA ALA A 61 34.51 -7.40 -10.84
C ALA A 61 35.56 -7.05 -11.92
N ASN A 62 35.67 -7.88 -12.96
CA ASN A 62 36.59 -7.68 -14.08
C ASN A 62 35.88 -7.21 -15.38
N ASP A 63 34.55 -7.06 -15.37
CA ASP A 63 33.78 -6.52 -16.50
C ASP A 63 33.71 -4.98 -16.42
N PRO A 64 34.35 -4.24 -17.34
CA PRO A 64 34.38 -2.77 -17.29
C PRO A 64 33.00 -2.12 -17.31
N ASP A 65 32.05 -2.69 -18.05
CA ASP A 65 30.70 -2.14 -18.17
C ASP A 65 29.92 -2.30 -16.86
N THR A 66 30.03 -3.47 -16.20
CA THR A 66 29.42 -3.72 -14.90
C THR A 66 30.01 -2.81 -13.83
N ILE A 67 31.32 -2.62 -13.81
CA ILE A 67 31.98 -1.70 -12.87
C ILE A 67 31.56 -0.25 -13.10
N ALA A 68 31.45 0.21 -14.36
CA ALA A 68 31.01 1.57 -14.65
C ALA A 68 29.55 1.80 -14.21
N LEU A 69 28.65 0.84 -14.46
CA LEU A 69 27.27 0.89 -13.98
C LEU A 69 27.22 0.92 -12.46
N TYR A 70 27.94 0.03 -11.79
CA TYR A 70 28.05 -0.03 -10.34
C TYR A 70 28.54 1.29 -9.73
N GLN A 71 29.62 1.86 -10.26
CA GLN A 71 30.17 3.13 -9.77
C GLN A 71 29.18 4.29 -9.92
N ARG A 72 28.44 4.34 -11.04
CA ARG A 72 27.39 5.35 -11.25
C ARG A 72 26.28 5.21 -10.21
N ILE A 73 25.81 3.98 -9.98
CA ILE A 73 24.73 3.71 -9.01
C ILE A 73 25.18 4.03 -7.58
N VAL A 74 26.42 3.70 -7.21
CA VAL A 74 26.97 4.04 -5.89
C VAL A 74 27.09 5.55 -5.71
N ALA A 75 27.56 6.27 -6.74
CA ALA A 75 27.65 7.73 -6.69
C ALA A 75 26.26 8.38 -6.53
N ASP A 76 25.28 7.94 -7.32
CA ASP A 76 23.89 8.39 -7.22
C ASP A 76 23.25 8.04 -5.86
N PHE A 77 23.55 6.85 -5.33
CA PHE A 77 23.12 6.45 -3.98
C PHE A 77 23.72 7.36 -2.90
N ASP A 78 25.02 7.66 -2.98
CA ASP A 78 25.70 8.52 -2.01
C ASP A 78 25.19 9.97 -2.10
N ASP A 79 24.99 10.49 -3.33
CA ASP A 79 24.40 11.81 -3.58
C ASP A 79 22.97 11.90 -3.03
N TYR A 80 22.15 10.88 -3.26
CA TYR A 80 20.83 10.77 -2.65
C TYR A 80 20.96 10.80 -1.13
N MET A 81 21.70 9.89 -0.52
CA MET A 81 21.76 9.78 0.94
C MET A 81 22.31 11.04 1.63
N ALA A 82 23.21 11.78 0.97
CA ALA A 82 23.85 12.99 1.48
C ALA A 82 23.18 14.32 1.06
N ALA A 83 22.14 14.28 0.22
CA ALA A 83 21.52 15.48 -0.35
C ALA A 83 21.07 16.49 0.72
N LYS A 84 21.53 17.75 0.57
CA LYS A 84 21.21 18.88 1.47
C LYS A 84 20.26 19.93 0.88
N ASN A 85 19.66 19.60 -0.24
CA ASN A 85 18.76 20.44 -1.02
C ASN A 85 17.39 19.78 -1.19
N THR A 86 17.05 18.88 -0.26
CA THR A 86 15.72 18.25 -0.24
C THR A 86 14.65 19.28 0.05
N TRP A 87 13.39 18.95 -0.29
CA TRP A 87 12.26 19.84 0.00
C TRP A 87 12.17 20.21 1.49
N TYR A 88 12.36 19.24 2.40
CA TYR A 88 12.32 19.50 3.83
C TYR A 88 13.39 20.51 4.25
N GLU A 89 14.64 20.33 3.80
CA GLU A 89 15.71 21.23 4.22
C GLU A 89 15.55 22.64 3.66
N ALA A 90 14.99 22.78 2.45
CA ALA A 90 14.67 24.08 1.88
C ALA A 90 13.58 24.82 2.66
N GLU A 91 12.59 24.11 3.21
CA GLU A 91 11.43 24.72 3.90
C GLU A 91 11.61 24.84 5.42
N HIS A 92 12.32 23.91 6.05
CA HIS A 92 12.36 23.73 7.50
C HIS A 92 13.77 23.72 8.11
N GLY A 93 14.82 23.82 7.30
CA GLY A 93 16.22 23.77 7.74
C GLY A 93 16.74 22.35 7.96
N GLU A 94 17.87 22.22 8.67
CA GLU A 94 18.58 20.94 8.77
C GLU A 94 17.71 19.78 9.28
N ARG A 95 17.80 18.64 8.60
CA ARG A 95 17.02 17.43 8.91
C ARG A 95 17.22 16.93 10.35
N GLY A 96 18.47 16.78 10.77
CA GLY A 96 18.81 16.28 12.11
C GLY A 96 18.26 14.86 12.41
N ALA A 97 18.04 14.58 13.69
CA ALA A 97 17.45 13.31 14.15
C ALA A 97 15.94 13.25 13.83
N PRO A 98 15.32 12.04 13.77
CA PRO A 98 13.89 11.91 13.49
C PRO A 98 13.03 12.70 14.48
N LYS A 99 12.18 13.58 13.94
CA LYS A 99 11.18 14.39 14.67
C LYS A 99 9.77 13.84 14.54
N ILE A 100 9.53 12.97 13.55
CA ILE A 100 8.23 12.38 13.27
C ILE A 100 8.34 10.87 13.44
N ALA A 101 7.41 10.26 14.16
CA ALA A 101 7.24 8.82 14.22
C ALA A 101 5.93 8.40 13.54
N TYR A 102 6.02 7.58 12.49
CA TYR A 102 4.88 7.07 11.73
C TYR A 102 4.61 5.61 12.10
N PHE A 103 3.52 5.37 12.82
CA PHE A 103 3.12 4.06 13.30
C PHE A 103 2.12 3.41 12.35
N SER A 104 2.37 2.17 11.94
CA SER A 104 1.45 1.37 11.14
C SER A 104 1.57 -0.11 11.50
N ALA A 105 0.45 -0.83 11.45
CA ALA A 105 0.46 -2.29 11.59
C ALA A 105 1.07 -2.99 10.37
N GLU A 106 1.07 -2.34 9.19
CA GLU A 106 1.62 -2.92 7.96
C GLU A 106 2.39 -1.90 7.11
N PHE A 107 3.36 -2.39 6.33
CA PHE A 107 4.19 -1.62 5.39
C PHE A 107 4.42 -2.35 4.06
N GLY A 108 3.84 -1.84 2.99
CA GLY A 108 3.94 -2.35 1.61
C GLY A 108 5.19 -1.84 0.90
N LEU A 109 6.34 -2.43 1.25
CA LEU A 109 7.66 -1.98 0.77
C LEU A 109 8.17 -2.83 -0.41
N THR A 110 8.04 -4.14 -0.32
CA THR A 110 8.47 -5.09 -1.35
C THR A 110 7.89 -6.47 -1.00
N GLU A 111 7.75 -7.33 -1.99
CA GLU A 111 7.28 -8.70 -1.88
C GLU A 111 8.22 -9.56 -1.04
N VAL A 112 9.52 -9.23 -1.01
CA VAL A 112 10.52 -9.96 -0.21
C VAL A 112 10.31 -9.72 1.29
N LEU A 113 9.62 -8.64 1.67
CA LEU A 113 9.33 -8.29 3.05
C LEU A 113 7.81 -8.33 3.29
N PRO A 114 7.22 -9.50 3.59
CA PRO A 114 5.77 -9.71 3.60
C PRO A 114 5.10 -9.19 4.88
N ILE A 115 5.29 -7.91 5.21
CA ILE A 115 4.72 -7.24 6.39
C ILE A 115 3.50 -6.37 6.03
N PHE A 116 2.75 -6.77 5.00
CA PHE A 116 1.52 -6.09 4.59
C PHE A 116 0.49 -7.05 3.99
N SER A 117 -0.76 -6.61 3.97
CA SER A 117 -1.89 -7.34 3.40
C SER A 117 -2.68 -6.55 2.36
N GLY A 118 -2.72 -5.21 2.46
CA GLY A 118 -3.63 -4.42 1.66
C GLY A 118 -3.24 -2.95 1.47
N GLY A 119 -4.25 -2.13 1.15
CA GLY A 119 -4.07 -0.73 0.77
C GLY A 119 -3.47 0.16 1.86
N LEU A 120 -3.73 -0.14 3.15
CA LEU A 120 -3.18 0.60 4.28
C LEU A 120 -1.65 0.50 4.31
N GLY A 121 -1.12 -0.72 4.18
CA GLY A 121 0.31 -0.99 4.12
C GLY A 121 0.94 -0.41 2.85
N MET A 122 0.27 -0.54 1.70
CA MET A 122 0.75 0.08 0.46
C MET A 122 0.94 1.59 0.59
N LEU A 123 -0.02 2.27 1.22
CA LEU A 123 0.08 3.70 1.49
C LEU A 123 1.21 4.01 2.48
N ALA A 124 1.34 3.24 3.57
CA ALA A 124 2.42 3.40 4.53
C ALA A 124 3.80 3.29 3.85
N GLY A 125 3.97 2.34 2.94
CA GLY A 125 5.17 2.19 2.12
C GLY A 125 5.44 3.42 1.24
N ASP A 126 4.45 3.87 0.46
CA ASP A 126 4.59 5.05 -0.41
C ASP A 126 4.80 6.35 0.41
N HIS A 127 4.26 6.43 1.62
CA HIS A 127 4.51 7.52 2.58
C HIS A 127 5.99 7.53 2.99
N LEU A 128 6.57 6.38 3.36
CA LEU A 128 7.99 6.30 3.73
C LEU A 128 8.91 6.64 2.55
N ARG A 129 8.60 6.19 1.33
CA ARG A 129 9.36 6.54 0.12
C ARG A 129 9.36 8.04 -0.14
N SER A 130 8.17 8.65 -0.08
CA SER A 130 8.04 10.09 -0.31
C SER A 130 8.66 10.91 0.81
N ALA A 131 8.53 10.48 2.07
CA ALA A 131 9.23 11.08 3.20
C ALA A 131 10.75 10.99 3.02
N SER A 132 11.24 9.87 2.47
CA SER A 132 12.64 9.71 2.11
C SER A 132 13.06 10.73 1.06
N ASP A 133 12.38 10.79 -0.09
CA ASP A 133 12.76 11.68 -1.20
C ASP A 133 12.70 13.16 -0.82
N LEU A 134 11.64 13.55 -0.11
CA LEU A 134 11.45 14.91 0.41
C LEU A 134 12.40 15.26 1.56
N GLY A 135 13.16 14.29 2.10
CA GLY A 135 14.17 14.52 3.14
C GLY A 135 13.62 14.69 4.55
N LEU A 136 12.42 14.16 4.85
CA LEU A 136 11.81 14.32 6.17
C LEU A 136 12.64 13.64 7.27
N PRO A 137 12.71 14.23 8.48
CA PRO A 137 13.24 13.58 9.67
C PRO A 137 12.17 12.65 10.27
N LEU A 138 11.87 11.56 9.58
CA LEU A 138 10.83 10.60 9.97
C LEU A 138 11.44 9.23 10.28
N ALA A 139 10.88 8.54 11.27
CA ALA A 139 11.10 7.13 11.54
C ALA A 139 9.77 6.37 11.47
N GLY A 140 9.78 5.21 10.82
CA GLY A 140 8.63 4.30 10.81
C GLY A 140 8.66 3.35 12.02
N VAL A 141 7.49 2.94 12.51
CA VAL A 141 7.34 1.94 13.57
C VAL A 141 6.27 0.92 13.20
N GLY A 142 6.59 -0.37 13.30
CA GLY A 142 5.68 -1.47 12.98
C GLY A 142 6.03 -2.77 13.70
N LEU A 143 5.39 -3.87 13.29
CA LEU A 143 5.70 -5.22 13.78
C LEU A 143 6.38 -6.05 12.68
N LEU A 144 7.30 -6.93 13.09
CA LEU A 144 7.97 -7.87 12.17
C LEU A 144 7.28 -9.23 12.23
N TYR A 145 6.43 -9.51 11.24
CA TYR A 145 5.64 -10.74 11.23
C TYR A 145 6.42 -11.95 10.72
N ARG A 146 6.52 -13.01 11.53
CA ARG A 146 7.22 -14.25 11.17
C ARG A 146 6.59 -14.95 9.97
N GLN A 147 5.28 -14.87 9.78
CA GLN A 147 4.56 -15.55 8.69
C GLN A 147 3.91 -14.59 7.68
N GLY A 148 4.06 -13.27 7.89
CA GLY A 148 3.35 -12.27 7.09
C GLY A 148 1.84 -12.40 7.16
N TYR A 149 1.16 -12.24 6.02
CA TYR A 149 -0.28 -12.48 5.89
C TYR A 149 -0.57 -13.93 5.49
N PHE A 150 -0.64 -14.22 4.18
CA PHE A 150 -0.63 -15.58 3.64
C PHE A 150 -0.32 -15.57 2.13
N THR A 151 0.19 -16.69 1.65
CA THR A 151 0.34 -17.00 0.22
C THR A 151 -0.93 -17.71 -0.25
N GLN A 152 -1.57 -17.16 -1.28
CA GLN A 152 -2.76 -17.75 -1.88
C GLN A 152 -2.34 -18.87 -2.84
N PHE A 153 -3.09 -19.96 -2.87
CA PHE A 153 -3.06 -20.91 -3.98
C PHE A 153 -4.50 -21.31 -4.31
N LEU A 154 -4.72 -21.80 -5.53
CA LEU A 154 -5.98 -22.46 -5.89
C LEU A 154 -5.78 -23.98 -5.92
N ASP A 155 -6.70 -24.72 -5.31
CA ASP A 155 -6.71 -26.18 -5.40
C ASP A 155 -7.18 -26.68 -6.77
N HIS A 156 -7.28 -28.00 -6.93
CA HIS A 156 -7.70 -28.63 -8.18
C HIS A 156 -9.10 -28.17 -8.63
N ASP A 157 -10.01 -27.92 -7.69
CA ASP A 157 -11.37 -27.47 -7.95
C ASP A 157 -11.45 -25.94 -8.15
N GLY A 158 -10.32 -25.23 -7.99
CA GLY A 158 -10.25 -23.78 -8.14
C GLY A 158 -10.74 -23.01 -6.91
N TRP A 159 -10.76 -23.65 -5.74
CA TRP A 159 -11.01 -22.99 -4.46
C TRP A 159 -9.72 -22.39 -3.89
N GLN A 160 -9.85 -21.23 -3.24
CA GLN A 160 -8.74 -20.60 -2.54
C GLN A 160 -8.33 -21.41 -1.30
N GLY A 161 -7.05 -21.79 -1.28
CA GLY A 161 -6.31 -22.22 -0.10
C GLY A 161 -5.30 -21.18 0.36
N GLU A 162 -4.78 -21.38 1.57
CA GLU A 162 -3.88 -20.47 2.27
C GLU A 162 -2.64 -21.24 2.73
N ARG A 163 -1.47 -20.65 2.51
CA ARG A 163 -0.20 -21.14 3.04
C ARG A 163 0.49 -20.04 3.85
N HIS A 164 0.98 -20.40 5.03
CA HIS A 164 1.73 -19.51 5.91
C HIS A 164 3.19 -19.96 5.96
N ASP A 165 3.99 -19.36 5.10
CA ASP A 165 5.42 -19.63 5.02
C ASP A 165 6.15 -18.87 6.15
N VAL A 166 7.09 -19.54 6.81
CA VAL A 166 7.88 -18.93 7.90
C VAL A 166 9.06 -18.18 7.29
N ASN A 167 9.14 -16.88 7.55
CA ASN A 167 10.23 -16.03 7.07
C ASN A 167 11.50 -16.25 7.88
N ASP A 168 12.58 -16.53 7.16
CA ASP A 168 13.94 -16.47 7.70
C ASP A 168 14.45 -15.02 7.63
N PHE A 169 14.41 -14.33 8.77
CA PHE A 169 14.83 -12.94 8.87
C PHE A 169 16.30 -12.71 8.48
N THR A 170 17.15 -13.75 8.49
CA THR A 170 18.55 -13.63 8.05
C THR A 170 18.69 -13.47 6.53
N GLN A 171 17.63 -13.76 5.79
CA GLN A 171 17.55 -13.62 4.33
C GLN A 171 16.79 -12.36 3.90
N LEU A 172 16.36 -11.52 4.84
CA LEU A 172 15.60 -10.31 4.57
C LEU A 172 16.49 -9.06 4.66
N PRO A 173 16.16 -7.97 3.93
CA PRO A 173 16.90 -6.72 3.93
C PRO A 173 16.64 -5.90 5.22
N LEU A 174 16.97 -6.50 6.36
CA LEU A 174 16.79 -5.93 7.70
C LEU A 174 18.01 -6.24 8.57
N THR A 175 18.25 -5.38 9.56
CA THR A 175 19.39 -5.48 10.47
C THR A 175 18.89 -5.52 11.91
N LEU A 176 19.43 -6.42 12.72
CA LEU A 176 19.15 -6.45 14.15
C LEU A 176 19.87 -5.29 14.83
N GLU A 177 19.14 -4.45 15.55
CA GLU A 177 19.74 -3.33 16.27
C GLU A 177 20.47 -3.85 17.51
N MET A 178 21.73 -3.44 17.66
CA MET A 178 22.61 -3.88 18.75
C MET A 178 22.88 -2.73 19.72
N ASP A 179 23.05 -3.04 21.00
CA ASP A 179 23.51 -2.10 22.00
C ASP A 179 25.04 -1.89 21.93
N ALA A 180 25.56 -1.00 22.78
CA ALA A 180 26.99 -0.71 22.84
C ALA A 180 27.86 -1.90 23.29
N GLN A 181 27.26 -2.94 23.85
CA GLN A 181 27.91 -4.18 24.28
C GLN A 181 27.82 -5.29 23.21
N GLY A 182 27.14 -5.03 22.09
CA GLY A 182 26.95 -5.99 21.00
C GLY A 182 25.80 -6.98 21.25
N ALA A 183 24.94 -6.74 22.25
CA ALA A 183 23.74 -7.53 22.48
C ALA A 183 22.52 -6.94 21.74
N PRO A 184 21.54 -7.77 21.33
CA PRO A 184 20.34 -7.27 20.67
C PRO A 184 19.57 -6.27 21.53
N LYS A 185 19.29 -5.09 21.00
CA LYS A 185 18.39 -4.12 21.63
C LYS A 185 17.00 -4.73 21.73
N SER A 186 16.42 -4.64 22.92
CA SER A 186 15.07 -5.11 23.17
C SER A 186 14.36 -4.23 24.18
N VAL A 187 13.03 -4.25 24.12
CA VAL A 187 12.13 -3.52 25.01
C VAL A 187 11.23 -4.49 25.75
N LEU A 188 10.72 -4.05 26.90
CA LEU A 188 9.79 -4.81 27.72
C LEU A 188 8.42 -4.15 27.67
N ILE A 189 7.37 -4.96 27.51
CA ILE A 189 5.97 -4.54 27.57
C ILE A 189 5.30 -5.28 28.73
N HIS A 190 4.62 -4.55 29.60
CA HIS A 190 3.95 -5.12 30.77
C HIS A 190 2.57 -5.67 30.41
N PHE A 191 2.43 -6.99 30.53
CA PHE A 191 1.18 -7.71 30.35
C PHE A 191 0.66 -8.24 31.70
N PRO A 192 -0.58 -8.76 31.78
CA PRO A 192 -1.12 -9.28 33.02
C PRO A 192 -0.27 -10.42 33.59
N GLY A 193 0.43 -10.15 34.70
CA GLY A 193 1.24 -11.14 35.43
C GLY A 193 2.59 -11.49 34.80
N ARG A 194 3.02 -10.80 33.73
CA ARG A 194 4.28 -11.11 33.02
C ARG A 194 4.78 -9.94 32.18
N GLN A 195 6.03 -10.01 31.74
CA GLN A 195 6.60 -9.05 30.79
C GLN A 195 6.87 -9.75 29.46
N VAL A 196 6.55 -9.09 28.35
CA VAL A 196 6.87 -9.54 27.00
C VAL A 196 8.10 -8.77 26.52
N ARG A 197 9.12 -9.49 26.06
CA ARG A 197 10.30 -8.90 25.41
C ARG A 197 10.07 -8.77 23.91
N ALA A 198 10.41 -7.63 23.33
CA ALA A 198 10.44 -7.47 21.89
C ALA A 198 11.82 -6.98 21.46
N GLN A 199 12.48 -7.68 20.54
CA GLN A 199 13.73 -7.24 19.93
C GLN A 199 13.44 -6.25 18.79
N ILE A 200 14.41 -5.37 18.51
CA ILE A 200 14.25 -4.28 17.54
C ILE A 200 15.05 -4.60 16.27
N TRP A 201 14.35 -4.67 15.15
CA TRP A 201 14.95 -4.76 13.82
C TRP A 201 14.79 -3.44 13.08
N ARG A 202 15.75 -3.10 12.21
CA ARG A 202 15.67 -1.95 11.32
C ARG A 202 15.65 -2.37 9.85
N VAL A 203 14.71 -1.81 9.12
CA VAL A 203 14.68 -1.76 7.65
C VAL A 203 15.04 -0.35 7.22
N GLN A 204 15.95 -0.20 6.26
CA GLN A 204 16.32 1.12 5.73
C GLN A 204 15.53 1.40 4.44
N VAL A 205 14.64 2.38 4.47
CA VAL A 205 13.82 2.81 3.33
C VAL A 205 14.37 4.13 2.79
N GLY A 206 15.35 4.06 1.89
CA GLY A 206 16.10 5.24 1.46
C GLY A 206 16.77 5.90 2.67
N ARG A 207 16.33 7.12 3.00
CA ARG A 207 16.79 7.92 4.14
C ARG A 207 16.02 7.62 5.43
N ILE A 208 14.93 6.87 5.38
CA ILE A 208 14.02 6.64 6.51
C ILE A 208 14.33 5.31 7.21
N PRO A 209 14.66 5.30 8.51
CA PRO A 209 14.69 4.08 9.29
C PRO A 209 13.27 3.63 9.66
N LEU A 210 12.94 2.37 9.39
CA LEU A 210 11.72 1.70 9.86
C LEU A 210 12.12 0.69 10.93
N TYR A 211 11.64 0.87 12.16
CA TYR A 211 11.85 -0.04 13.27
C TYR A 211 10.70 -1.02 13.41
N LEU A 212 11.01 -2.31 13.45
CA LEU A 212 10.05 -3.39 13.55
C LEU A 212 10.31 -4.20 14.81
N LEU A 213 9.25 -4.42 15.60
CA LEU A 213 9.31 -5.21 16.83
C LEU A 213 9.04 -6.68 16.56
N ASP A 214 9.83 -7.55 17.17
CA ASP A 214 9.71 -9.01 17.09
C ASP A 214 9.66 -9.62 18.49
N THR A 215 8.59 -10.35 18.82
CA THR A 215 8.43 -11.05 20.10
C THR A 215 8.85 -12.51 20.03
N ASP A 216 9.26 -13.03 18.86
CA ASP A 216 9.73 -14.41 18.71
C ASP A 216 11.19 -14.57 19.17
N VAL A 217 11.37 -14.39 20.49
CA VAL A 217 12.64 -14.51 21.19
C VAL A 217 12.61 -15.61 22.25
N PRO A 218 13.73 -16.30 22.53
CA PRO A 218 13.78 -17.42 23.47
C PRO A 218 13.25 -17.12 24.88
N GLU A 219 13.38 -15.88 25.35
CA GLU A 219 12.97 -15.40 26.67
C GLU A 219 11.44 -15.35 26.84
N ASN A 220 10.70 -15.28 25.74
CA ASN A 220 9.24 -15.24 25.76
C ASN A 220 8.65 -16.66 25.79
N SER A 221 7.45 -16.76 26.36
CA SER A 221 6.62 -17.97 26.30
C SER A 221 6.23 -18.28 24.84
N PRO A 222 5.93 -19.54 24.48
CA PRO A 222 5.49 -19.88 23.13
C PRO A 222 4.27 -19.07 22.65
N GLU A 223 3.36 -18.72 23.56
CA GLU A 223 2.20 -17.87 23.27
C GLU A 223 2.63 -16.43 22.93
N ASP A 224 3.54 -15.85 23.71
CA ASP A 224 4.03 -14.48 23.49
C ASP A 224 4.87 -14.33 22.23
N ARG A 225 5.59 -15.37 21.84
CA ARG A 225 6.28 -15.43 20.53
C ARG A 225 5.29 -15.35 19.36
N GLY A 226 4.07 -15.84 19.57
CA GLY A 226 2.99 -15.78 18.59
C GLY A 226 2.44 -14.37 18.32
N ILE A 227 2.72 -13.39 19.17
CA ILE A 227 2.23 -12.01 19.00
C ILE A 227 2.68 -11.42 17.66
N THR A 228 3.95 -11.61 17.29
CA THR A 228 4.48 -11.23 15.97
C THR A 228 4.48 -12.40 14.98
N GLY A 229 3.58 -13.37 15.15
CA GLY A 229 3.43 -14.51 14.25
C GLY A 229 2.82 -14.11 12.91
N GLN A 230 1.54 -13.73 12.92
CA GLN A 230 0.74 -13.45 11.71
C GLN A 230 0.15 -12.03 11.75
N LEU A 231 0.18 -11.36 10.59
CA LEU A 231 -0.50 -10.09 10.37
C LEU A 231 -2.02 -10.31 10.39
N TYR A 232 -2.72 -9.59 11.26
CA TYR A 232 -4.17 -9.75 11.51
C TYR A 232 -4.60 -11.16 11.93
N GLY A 233 -3.67 -11.96 12.45
CA GLY A 233 -3.96 -13.29 12.98
C GLY A 233 -4.43 -13.28 14.43
N GLY A 234 -4.92 -14.45 14.87
CA GLY A 234 -5.35 -14.70 16.24
C GLY A 234 -6.75 -14.19 16.56
N ASP A 235 -7.13 -14.28 17.85
CA ASP A 235 -8.42 -13.84 18.36
C ASP A 235 -8.35 -12.40 18.90
N ARG A 236 -9.43 -11.93 19.55
CA ARG A 236 -9.48 -10.58 20.12
C ARG A 236 -8.44 -10.34 21.21
N GLU A 237 -8.03 -11.38 21.93
CA GLU A 237 -6.98 -11.27 22.93
C GLU A 237 -5.60 -11.13 22.28
N MET A 238 -5.31 -11.91 21.24
CA MET A 238 -4.10 -11.72 20.44
C MET A 238 -4.04 -10.32 19.80
N ARG A 239 -5.17 -9.81 19.31
CA ARG A 239 -5.25 -8.47 18.70
C ARG A 239 -4.88 -7.36 19.69
N ILE A 240 -5.44 -7.34 20.91
CA ILE A 240 -5.06 -6.31 21.90
C ILE A 240 -3.58 -6.43 22.30
N GLN A 241 -3.04 -7.64 22.38
CA GLN A 241 -1.61 -7.87 22.63
C GLN A 241 -0.73 -7.29 21.51
N GLN A 242 -1.08 -7.55 20.24
CA GLN A 242 -0.38 -6.98 19.07
C GLN A 242 -0.39 -5.45 19.10
N GLU A 243 -1.55 -4.86 19.38
CA GLU A 243 -1.69 -3.40 19.43
C GLU A 243 -0.93 -2.77 20.60
N MET A 244 -0.81 -3.47 21.74
CA MET A 244 0.05 -3.03 22.84
C MET A 244 1.53 -3.10 22.49
N VAL A 245 1.98 -4.16 21.82
CA VAL A 245 3.38 -4.26 21.34
C VAL A 245 3.67 -3.18 20.30
N LEU A 246 2.74 -2.92 19.36
CA LEU A 246 2.89 -1.87 18.37
C LEU A 246 2.89 -0.46 18.99
N GLY A 247 1.89 -0.15 19.82
CA GLY A 247 1.72 1.17 20.42
C GLY A 247 2.72 1.45 21.54
N ILE A 248 2.65 0.69 22.63
CA ILE A 248 3.51 0.90 23.82
C ILE A 248 4.95 0.46 23.52
N GLY A 249 5.10 -0.76 22.98
CA GLY A 249 6.43 -1.28 22.61
C GLY A 249 7.12 -0.42 21.56
N GLY A 250 6.37 0.12 20.58
CA GLY A 250 6.91 1.06 19.60
C GLY A 250 7.46 2.36 20.19
N VAL A 251 6.77 2.96 21.17
CA VAL A 251 7.31 4.14 21.88
C VAL A 251 8.54 3.76 22.71
N HIS A 252 8.57 2.58 23.34
CA HIS A 252 9.77 2.08 24.02
C HIS A 252 10.93 1.88 23.04
N ALA A 253 10.67 1.36 21.84
CA ALA A 253 11.68 1.09 20.82
C ALA A 253 12.34 2.38 20.31
N LEU A 254 11.54 3.41 20.04
CA LEU A 254 12.05 4.74 19.68
C LEU A 254 12.99 5.29 20.77
N ALA A 255 12.58 5.18 22.04
CA ALA A 255 13.43 5.61 23.15
C ALA A 255 14.73 4.80 23.27
N ALA A 256 14.70 3.48 23.05
CA ALA A 256 15.89 2.63 23.03
C ALA A 256 16.84 2.95 21.86
N MET A 257 16.32 3.62 20.82
CA MET A 257 17.08 4.17 19.71
C MET A 257 17.46 5.64 19.89
N GLU A 258 17.23 6.20 21.09
CA GLU A 258 17.51 7.60 21.42
C GLU A 258 16.74 8.59 20.51
N ILE A 259 15.55 8.18 20.06
CA ILE A 259 14.64 8.99 19.25
C ILE A 259 13.49 9.47 20.15
N ASP A 260 13.34 10.78 20.25
CA ASP A 260 12.21 11.44 20.93
C ASP A 260 11.43 12.28 19.91
N PRO A 261 10.37 11.72 19.29
CA PRO A 261 9.67 12.40 18.21
C PRO A 261 8.78 13.53 18.75
N GLU A 262 8.89 14.69 18.11
CA GLU A 262 7.98 15.81 18.31
C GLU A 262 6.56 15.46 17.88
N VAL A 263 6.39 14.65 16.82
CA VAL A 263 5.07 14.27 16.27
C VAL A 263 4.92 12.76 16.18
N VAL A 264 3.76 12.25 16.58
CA VAL A 264 3.36 10.85 16.34
C VAL A 264 2.21 10.82 15.36
N HIS A 265 2.35 10.07 14.27
CA HIS A 265 1.30 9.82 13.30
C HIS A 265 0.84 8.37 13.42
N LEU A 266 -0.44 8.19 13.78
CA LEU A 266 -1.12 6.91 13.87
C LEU A 266 -1.85 6.63 12.55
N ASN A 267 -1.38 5.62 11.82
CA ASN A 267 -2.01 5.12 10.60
C ASN A 267 -3.05 4.05 10.96
N GLU A 268 -4.33 4.43 11.04
CA GLU A 268 -5.44 3.65 11.62
C GLU A 268 -5.30 3.39 13.14
N GLY A 269 -6.37 2.92 13.78
CA GLY A 269 -6.46 2.78 15.24
C GLY A 269 -5.49 1.77 15.89
N HIS A 270 -4.85 0.88 15.12
CA HIS A 270 -4.04 -0.24 15.65
C HIS A 270 -2.88 0.17 16.58
N SER A 271 -2.39 1.40 16.45
CA SER A 271 -1.29 1.92 17.26
C SER A 271 -1.74 2.89 18.35
N ALA A 272 -3.05 3.02 18.61
CA ALA A 272 -3.57 4.08 19.47
C ALA A 272 -3.07 4.02 20.92
N PHE A 273 -2.62 2.86 21.42
CA PHE A 273 -1.97 2.80 22.74
C PHE A 273 -0.66 3.61 22.83
N ALA A 274 -0.04 3.96 21.71
CA ALA A 274 1.12 4.86 21.68
C ALA A 274 0.81 6.22 22.33
N VAL A 275 -0.42 6.72 22.23
CA VAL A 275 -0.78 8.03 22.82
C VAL A 275 -0.79 7.98 24.34
N LEU A 276 -1.18 6.84 24.92
CA LEU A 276 -1.17 6.63 26.37
C LEU A 276 0.28 6.52 26.89
N GLU A 277 1.13 5.75 26.20
CA GLU A 277 2.56 5.64 26.59
C GLU A 277 3.30 6.95 26.46
N ARG A 278 3.04 7.69 25.40
CA ARG A 278 3.66 9.00 25.20
C ARG A 278 3.29 9.96 26.34
N ALA A 279 2.02 10.00 26.73
CA ALA A 279 1.55 10.80 27.86
C ALA A 279 2.19 10.36 29.18
N ARG A 280 2.28 9.04 29.44
CA ARG A 280 2.91 8.48 30.64
C ARG A 280 4.39 8.89 30.74
N ARG A 281 5.14 8.77 29.65
CA ARG A 281 6.56 9.17 29.60
C ARG A 281 6.74 10.67 29.82
N ALA A 282 5.91 11.48 29.16
CA ALA A 282 5.96 12.93 29.30
C ALA A 282 5.66 13.37 30.74
N ALA A 283 4.63 12.78 31.38
CA ALA A 283 4.32 13.03 32.78
C ALA A 283 5.47 12.62 33.71
N ALA A 284 6.04 11.43 33.50
CA ALA A 284 7.17 10.93 34.31
C ALA A 284 8.44 11.79 34.16
N ALA A 285 8.74 12.27 32.95
CA ALA A 285 9.92 13.10 32.69
C ALA A 285 9.81 14.50 33.32
N HIS A 286 8.61 15.07 33.39
CA HIS A 286 8.37 16.43 33.89
C HIS A 286 7.80 16.47 35.32
N GLY A 287 7.52 15.32 35.94
CA GLY A 287 6.86 15.22 37.24
C GLY A 287 5.44 15.81 37.27
N GLY A 288 4.76 15.82 36.11
CA GLY A 288 3.48 16.49 35.90
C GLY A 288 2.26 15.56 35.97
N ASP A 289 1.07 16.14 35.84
CA ASP A 289 -0.19 15.40 35.77
C ASP A 289 -0.33 14.64 34.43
N TYR A 290 -0.85 13.41 34.49
CA TYR A 290 -1.02 12.56 33.31
C TYR A 290 -1.99 13.16 32.29
N TRP A 291 -3.08 13.78 32.74
CA TRP A 291 -4.08 14.34 31.83
C TRP A 291 -3.60 15.61 31.15
N GLU A 292 -2.79 16.42 31.84
CA GLU A 292 -2.05 17.53 31.24
C GLU A 292 -1.06 17.03 30.19
N ALA A 293 -0.29 16.00 30.50
CA ALA A 293 0.64 15.37 29.56
C ALA A 293 -0.10 14.81 28.34
N LEU A 294 -1.22 14.11 28.53
CA LEU A 294 -2.04 13.55 27.46
C LEU A 294 -2.54 14.64 26.50
N ARG A 295 -3.01 15.77 27.02
CA ARG A 295 -3.41 16.93 26.18
C ARG A 295 -2.23 17.49 25.40
N ALA A 296 -1.08 17.69 26.06
CA ALA A 296 0.12 18.24 25.42
C ALA A 296 0.65 17.32 24.30
N THR A 297 0.78 16.03 24.58
CA THR A 297 1.24 15.04 23.58
C THR A 297 0.18 14.81 22.50
N GLY A 298 -1.10 14.89 22.85
CA GLY A 298 -2.22 14.78 21.92
C GLY A 298 -2.23 15.90 20.87
N ALA A 299 -1.93 17.14 21.28
CA ALA A 299 -1.78 18.27 20.35
C ALA A 299 -0.71 18.03 19.27
N LYS A 300 0.28 17.19 19.54
CA LYS A 300 1.33 16.76 18.61
C LYS A 300 1.11 15.33 18.08
N THR A 301 -0.13 14.90 17.99
CA THR A 301 -0.52 13.59 17.47
C THR A 301 -1.42 13.76 16.26
N VAL A 302 -1.10 13.06 15.17
CA VAL A 302 -1.87 12.98 13.94
C VAL A 302 -2.54 11.61 13.85
N PHE A 303 -3.82 11.57 13.53
CA PHE A 303 -4.57 10.32 13.33
C PHE A 303 -5.21 10.29 11.94
N THR A 304 -4.89 9.26 11.16
CA THR A 304 -5.54 9.01 9.87
C THR A 304 -6.43 7.77 9.97
N THR A 305 -7.70 7.89 9.61
CA THR A 305 -8.64 6.76 9.51
C THR A 305 -8.82 6.35 8.04
N HIS A 306 -8.86 5.04 7.78
CA HIS A 306 -8.98 4.46 6.43
C HIS A 306 -10.26 3.66 6.23
N THR A 307 -11.01 3.46 7.30
CA THR A 307 -12.14 2.55 7.34
C THR A 307 -13.45 3.32 7.13
N PRO A 308 -14.22 3.00 6.06
CA PRO A 308 -15.46 3.71 5.75
C PRO A 308 -16.67 3.20 6.53
N GLU A 309 -16.52 2.15 7.36
CA GLU A 309 -17.61 1.53 8.11
C GLU A 309 -17.26 1.25 9.57
N ALA A 310 -18.19 1.53 10.47
CA ALA A 310 -17.98 1.39 11.91
C ALA A 310 -17.58 -0.03 12.34
N ALA A 311 -18.07 -1.06 11.62
CA ALA A 311 -17.79 -2.47 11.91
C ALA A 311 -16.36 -2.89 11.56
N GLY A 312 -15.64 -2.11 10.74
CA GLY A 312 -14.26 -2.41 10.32
C GLY A 312 -13.18 -2.03 11.35
N HIS A 313 -13.55 -1.36 12.44
CA HIS A 313 -12.60 -0.93 13.47
C HIS A 313 -12.41 -1.97 14.58
N ASP A 314 -11.30 -1.86 15.31
CA ASP A 314 -11.00 -2.72 16.45
C ASP A 314 -11.77 -2.30 17.71
N TYR A 315 -12.53 -3.27 18.25
CA TYR A 315 -13.32 -3.15 19.48
C TYR A 315 -12.93 -4.26 20.45
N PHE A 316 -12.69 -3.88 21.70
CA PHE A 316 -12.36 -4.80 22.78
C PHE A 316 -13.41 -4.75 23.87
N ALA A 317 -13.77 -5.92 24.41
CA ALA A 317 -14.66 -6.00 25.55
C ALA A 317 -14.06 -5.19 26.74
N PRO A 318 -14.89 -4.53 27.56
CA PRO A 318 -14.40 -3.75 28.70
C PRO A 318 -13.49 -4.55 29.64
N ASP A 319 -13.83 -5.82 29.92
CA ASP A 319 -13.05 -6.65 30.83
C ASP A 319 -11.70 -7.07 30.25
N LEU A 320 -11.64 -7.29 28.93
CA LEU A 320 -10.37 -7.53 28.23
C LEU A 320 -9.47 -6.27 28.32
N THR A 321 -10.06 -5.10 28.11
CA THR A 321 -9.34 -3.83 28.23
C THR A 321 -8.86 -3.60 29.66
N ARG A 322 -9.69 -3.87 30.67
CA ARG A 322 -9.30 -3.81 32.10
C ARG A 322 -8.16 -4.77 32.43
N LYS A 323 -8.22 -5.99 31.92
CA LYS A 323 -7.18 -7.01 32.11
C LYS A 323 -5.82 -6.46 31.66
N TYR A 324 -5.75 -5.94 30.43
CA TYR A 324 -4.49 -5.51 29.81
C TYR A 324 -4.01 -4.11 30.21
N LEU A 325 -4.89 -3.12 30.28
CA LEU A 325 -4.53 -1.75 30.62
C LEU A 325 -4.61 -1.45 32.12
N GLY A 326 -5.18 -2.31 32.94
CA GLY A 326 -5.37 -2.03 34.37
C GLY A 326 -4.06 -1.88 35.14
N GLY A 327 -3.03 -2.69 34.80
CA GLY A 327 -1.68 -2.51 35.35
C GLY A 327 -1.05 -1.20 34.92
N TYR A 328 -1.21 -0.90 33.64
CA TYR A 328 -0.66 0.28 33.00
C TYR A 328 -1.30 1.59 33.51
N ALA A 329 -2.62 1.59 33.76
CA ALA A 329 -3.32 2.71 34.40
C ALA A 329 -2.74 3.06 35.77
N ARG A 330 -2.37 2.04 36.57
CA ARG A 330 -1.70 2.26 37.86
C ARG A 330 -0.32 2.87 37.70
N GLU A 331 0.44 2.47 36.68
CA GLU A 331 1.75 3.08 36.36
C GLU A 331 1.61 4.54 35.89
N MET A 332 0.49 4.88 35.25
CA MET A 332 0.12 6.25 34.87
C MET A 332 -0.41 7.08 36.06
N GLY A 333 -0.65 6.48 37.22
CA GLY A 333 -1.23 7.15 38.39
C GLY A 333 -2.74 7.46 38.27
N VAL A 334 -3.45 6.80 37.35
CA VAL A 334 -4.88 7.03 37.08
C VAL A 334 -5.72 5.77 37.24
N SER A 335 -7.04 5.91 37.37
CA SER A 335 -7.94 4.75 37.37
C SER A 335 -8.15 4.23 35.95
N ILE A 336 -8.24 2.91 35.80
CA ILE A 336 -8.69 2.31 34.53
C ILE A 336 -10.09 2.78 34.14
N GLU A 337 -10.93 3.09 35.12
CA GLU A 337 -12.27 3.62 34.89
C GLU A 337 -12.25 5.07 34.36
N ASP A 338 -11.12 5.78 34.46
CA ASP A 338 -10.93 7.09 33.82
C ASP A 338 -10.41 6.94 32.37
N ILE A 339 -9.73 5.83 32.05
CA ILE A 339 -9.21 5.54 30.71
C ILE A 339 -10.29 4.94 29.80
N LEU A 340 -11.13 4.02 30.30
CA LEU A 340 -12.17 3.36 29.51
C LEU A 340 -13.10 4.34 28.75
N PRO A 341 -13.56 5.46 29.33
CA PRO A 341 -14.38 6.45 28.63
C PRO A 341 -13.71 7.06 27.39
N LEU A 342 -12.37 7.07 27.30
CA LEU A 342 -11.65 7.57 26.13
C LEU A 342 -11.88 6.71 24.88
N GLY A 343 -12.17 5.41 25.05
CA GLY A 343 -12.42 4.50 23.94
C GLY A 343 -13.91 4.29 23.63
N ARG A 344 -14.82 5.07 24.23
CA ARG A 344 -16.27 4.86 24.12
C ARG A 344 -16.96 6.02 23.41
N ARG A 345 -18.06 5.74 22.68
CA ARG A 345 -18.93 6.80 22.14
C ARG A 345 -19.67 7.45 23.30
N ASN A 346 -20.29 6.64 24.13
CA ASN A 346 -20.90 7.06 25.39
C ASN A 346 -19.98 6.69 26.56
N GLY A 347 -19.22 7.66 27.04
CA GLY A 347 -18.31 7.46 28.18
C GLY A 347 -18.98 6.94 29.47
N TYR A 348 -20.31 7.08 29.59
CA TYR A 348 -21.08 6.62 30.73
C TYR A 348 -21.62 5.19 30.59
N ASP A 349 -21.55 4.59 29.40
CA ASP A 349 -21.98 3.20 29.18
C ASP A 349 -20.85 2.24 29.58
N GLY A 350 -20.96 1.65 30.76
CA GLY A 350 -20.00 0.69 31.29
C GLY A 350 -19.86 -0.60 30.49
N ALA A 351 -20.85 -0.94 29.65
CA ALA A 351 -20.88 -2.14 28.82
C ALA A 351 -20.36 -1.89 27.39
N GLU A 352 -20.24 -0.63 26.95
CA GLU A 352 -19.75 -0.30 25.62
C GLU A 352 -18.30 -0.74 25.44
N TYR A 353 -18.04 -1.38 24.30
CA TYR A 353 -16.72 -1.86 23.91
C TYR A 353 -15.74 -0.69 23.75
N PHE A 354 -14.48 -0.95 24.10
CA PHE A 354 -13.40 0.00 23.94
C PHE A 354 -12.93 -0.01 22.48
N CYS A 355 -13.10 1.10 21.78
CA CYS A 355 -12.74 1.28 20.38
C CYS A 355 -11.44 2.09 20.25
N MET A 356 -10.49 1.52 19.51
CA MET A 356 -9.18 2.13 19.30
C MET A 356 -9.22 3.41 18.46
N THR A 357 -10.16 3.50 17.53
CA THR A 357 -10.38 4.70 16.73
C THR A 357 -10.88 5.86 17.59
N ILE A 358 -11.75 5.60 18.56
CA ILE A 358 -12.33 6.65 19.40
C ILE A 358 -11.27 7.29 20.28
N ILE A 359 -10.39 6.50 20.90
CA ILE A 359 -9.28 7.05 21.68
C ILE A 359 -8.34 7.88 20.80
N ALA A 360 -7.99 7.39 19.60
CA ALA A 360 -7.16 8.15 18.67
C ALA A 360 -7.80 9.49 18.28
N LEU A 361 -9.10 9.48 17.94
CA LEU A 361 -9.88 10.67 17.59
C LEU A 361 -10.00 11.68 18.76
N ARG A 362 -10.20 11.21 19.99
CA ARG A 362 -10.32 12.09 21.17
C ARG A 362 -9.00 12.76 21.54
N VAL A 363 -7.88 12.10 21.31
CA VAL A 363 -6.56 12.56 21.76
C VAL A 363 -5.80 13.34 20.67
N ALA A 364 -5.93 12.95 19.40
CA ALA A 364 -5.15 13.56 18.32
C ALA A 364 -5.54 15.02 18.06
N GLY A 365 -4.53 15.90 17.94
CA GLY A 365 -4.69 17.31 17.58
C GLY A 365 -5.06 17.52 16.11
N PHE A 366 -4.78 16.54 15.25
CA PHE A 366 -5.22 16.54 13.85
C PHE A 366 -5.72 15.16 13.46
N SER A 367 -6.96 15.09 12.99
CA SER A 367 -7.59 13.85 12.50
C SER A 367 -8.08 14.03 11.07
N ASN A 368 -7.89 13.03 10.21
CA ASN A 368 -8.37 13.10 8.82
C ASN A 368 -8.81 11.76 8.23
N GLY A 369 -9.75 11.84 7.27
CA GLY A 369 -9.99 10.81 6.28
C GLY A 369 -9.04 10.92 5.08
N VAL A 370 -9.16 9.99 4.13
CA VAL A 370 -8.15 9.72 3.08
C VAL A 370 -8.58 10.09 1.65
N SER A 371 -9.76 10.70 1.54
CA SER A 371 -10.32 11.42 0.39
C SER A 371 -11.32 12.44 0.94
N ARG A 372 -11.75 13.41 0.12
CA ARG A 372 -12.75 14.40 0.55
C ARG A 372 -14.05 13.75 1.00
N LEU A 373 -14.62 12.87 0.17
CA LEU A 373 -15.85 12.14 0.47
C LEU A 373 -15.70 11.27 1.73
N HIS A 374 -14.57 10.58 1.90
CA HIS A 374 -14.34 9.79 3.10
C HIS A 374 -14.23 10.64 4.38
N GLY A 375 -13.71 11.87 4.27
CA GLY A 375 -13.73 12.82 5.38
C GLY A 375 -15.15 13.14 5.85
N GLU A 376 -16.10 13.28 4.91
CA GLU A 376 -17.52 13.49 5.20
C GLU A 376 -18.15 12.24 5.85
N VAL A 377 -17.94 11.06 5.27
CA VAL A 377 -18.40 9.77 5.83
C VAL A 377 -17.89 9.57 7.26
N CYS A 378 -16.62 9.92 7.53
CA CYS A 378 -16.06 9.82 8.87
C CYS A 378 -16.68 10.80 9.87
N ARG A 379 -17.04 12.03 9.45
CA ARG A 379 -17.71 12.99 10.33
C ARG A 379 -19.08 12.49 10.74
N GLU A 380 -19.85 11.97 9.80
CA GLU A 380 -21.16 11.37 10.06
C GLU A 380 -21.02 10.17 11.01
N MET A 381 -20.16 9.20 10.65
CA MET A 381 -19.94 7.98 11.42
C MET A 381 -19.52 8.24 12.88
N TRP A 382 -18.68 9.26 13.11
CA TRP A 382 -18.12 9.58 14.42
C TRP A 382 -18.73 10.79 15.11
N HIS A 383 -19.83 11.34 14.58
CA HIS A 383 -20.52 12.50 15.17
C HIS A 383 -20.85 12.28 16.65
N SER A 384 -21.26 11.06 17.01
CA SER A 384 -21.57 10.66 18.40
C SER A 384 -20.43 10.81 19.40
N VAL A 385 -19.17 10.94 18.95
CA VAL A 385 -18.01 11.23 19.81
C VAL A 385 -18.00 12.70 20.27
N TRP A 386 -18.61 13.60 19.49
CA TRP A 386 -18.78 15.02 19.79
C TRP A 386 -20.25 15.46 19.68
N PRO A 387 -21.15 14.94 20.53
CA PRO A 387 -22.60 15.17 20.42
C PRO A 387 -22.99 16.66 20.56
N GLN A 388 -22.10 17.49 21.12
CA GLN A 388 -22.26 18.93 21.27
C GLN A 388 -21.97 19.73 19.99
N LEU A 389 -21.32 19.13 19.00
CA LEU A 389 -20.99 19.77 17.73
C LEU A 389 -22.07 19.46 16.69
N VAL A 390 -22.26 20.35 15.72
CA VAL A 390 -22.94 19.98 14.48
C VAL A 390 -21.98 19.14 13.62
N GLU A 391 -22.50 18.24 12.79
CA GLU A 391 -21.69 17.32 11.98
C GLU A 391 -20.60 18.02 11.16
N ALA A 392 -20.93 19.14 10.52
CA ALA A 392 -19.99 19.95 9.75
C ALA A 392 -18.78 20.48 10.57
N ASN A 393 -18.91 20.55 11.90
CA ASN A 393 -17.87 21.01 12.82
C ASN A 393 -17.12 19.86 13.52
N VAL A 394 -17.47 18.59 13.24
CA VAL A 394 -16.70 17.44 13.74
C VAL A 394 -15.26 17.56 13.21
N PRO A 395 -14.23 17.51 14.08
CA PRO A 395 -12.85 17.87 13.74
C PRO A 395 -12.11 16.77 12.96
N ILE A 396 -12.75 16.23 11.92
CA ILE A 396 -12.17 15.26 11.00
C ILE A 396 -12.04 15.93 9.62
N GLY A 397 -10.80 16.19 9.21
CA GLY A 397 -10.47 16.74 7.90
C GLY A 397 -10.35 15.66 6.82
N ALA A 398 -9.72 16.02 5.70
CA ALA A 398 -9.30 15.08 4.67
C ALA A 398 -7.88 15.43 4.20
N VAL A 399 -7.08 14.39 3.98
CA VAL A 399 -5.83 14.45 3.22
C VAL A 399 -5.92 13.33 2.19
N THR A 400 -6.14 13.70 0.93
CA THR A 400 -6.31 12.74 -0.16
C THR A 400 -5.05 11.88 -0.32
N ASN A 401 -5.21 10.56 -0.40
CA ASN A 401 -4.09 9.67 -0.66
C ASN A 401 -3.37 9.97 -1.98
N GLY A 402 -2.16 9.46 -2.12
CA GLY A 402 -1.43 9.44 -3.38
C GLY A 402 -0.65 8.14 -3.53
N VAL A 403 0.12 8.04 -4.60
CA VAL A 403 1.05 6.93 -4.84
C VAL A 403 2.44 7.43 -5.17
N HIS A 404 3.46 6.62 -4.87
CA HIS A 404 4.84 7.00 -5.13
C HIS A 404 5.21 6.71 -6.60
N TYR A 405 5.26 7.76 -7.43
CA TYR A 405 5.28 7.58 -8.89
C TYR A 405 6.48 6.77 -9.39
N GLN A 406 7.67 6.98 -8.84
CA GLN A 406 8.86 6.23 -9.25
C GLN A 406 8.78 4.73 -8.94
N SER A 407 7.95 4.31 -7.96
CA SER A 407 7.71 2.90 -7.65
C SER A 407 6.71 2.22 -8.58
N TRP A 408 5.85 2.98 -9.25
CA TRP A 408 4.71 2.46 -10.01
C TRP A 408 4.81 2.73 -11.52
N ALA A 409 5.61 3.71 -11.93
CA ALA A 409 5.90 3.95 -13.32
C ALA A 409 6.84 2.88 -13.86
N SER A 410 6.47 2.28 -15.00
CA SER A 410 7.35 1.37 -15.74
C SER A 410 8.64 2.08 -16.19
N ARG A 411 9.68 1.30 -16.49
CA ARG A 411 10.95 1.82 -17.03
C ARG A 411 10.74 2.65 -18.30
N GLU A 412 9.84 2.23 -19.18
CA GLU A 412 9.55 2.91 -20.45
C GLU A 412 8.80 4.22 -20.21
N THR A 413 7.83 4.22 -19.30
CA THR A 413 7.12 5.44 -18.87
C THR A 413 8.10 6.44 -18.27
N ILE A 414 9.00 5.98 -17.41
CA ILE A 414 10.04 6.80 -16.80
C ILE A 414 10.94 7.43 -17.86
N ALA A 415 11.38 6.66 -18.85
CA ALA A 415 12.21 7.17 -19.94
C ALA A 415 11.48 8.24 -20.77
N LEU A 416 10.17 8.05 -21.02
CA LEU A 416 9.34 9.08 -21.66
C LEU A 416 9.28 10.36 -20.81
N TYR A 417 9.04 10.23 -19.51
CA TYR A 417 8.92 11.39 -18.61
C TYR A 417 10.24 12.14 -18.47
N ASP A 418 11.36 11.43 -18.26
CA ASP A 418 12.68 12.05 -18.21
C ASP A 418 12.99 12.85 -19.49
N ARG A 419 12.57 12.34 -20.66
CA ARG A 419 12.79 13.00 -21.95
C ARG A 419 11.89 14.22 -22.20
N PHE A 420 10.61 14.15 -21.85
CA PHE A 420 9.63 15.17 -22.25
C PHE A 420 9.19 16.11 -21.11
N LEU A 421 9.12 15.60 -19.89
CA LEU A 421 8.79 16.37 -18.69
C LEU A 421 10.05 16.95 -18.04
N GLY A 422 11.19 16.30 -18.26
CA GLY A 422 12.48 16.65 -17.63
C GLY A 422 12.61 16.06 -16.23
N PRO A 423 13.83 15.89 -15.69
CA PRO A 423 14.08 15.11 -14.47
C PRO A 423 13.35 15.62 -13.23
N GLU A 424 12.96 16.90 -13.20
CA GLU A 424 12.25 17.54 -12.09
C GLU A 424 10.87 16.93 -11.81
N TRP A 425 10.30 16.12 -12.72
CA TRP A 425 9.04 15.41 -12.45
C TRP A 425 9.16 14.46 -11.25
N ARG A 426 10.38 13.99 -10.94
CA ARG A 426 10.66 13.11 -9.79
C ARG A 426 10.64 13.86 -8.47
N ASP A 427 11.18 15.06 -8.44
CA ASP A 427 11.32 15.87 -7.22
C ASP A 427 10.08 16.74 -6.95
N ARG A 428 9.36 17.12 -8.01
CA ARG A 428 8.17 17.97 -7.96
C ARG A 428 7.02 17.37 -8.78
N PRO A 429 6.61 16.11 -8.51
CA PRO A 429 5.50 15.48 -9.22
C PRO A 429 4.18 16.21 -8.98
N ASP A 430 4.10 17.12 -8.02
CA ASP A 430 2.95 17.98 -7.71
C ASP A 430 2.89 19.29 -8.53
N ASP A 431 3.84 19.54 -9.44
CA ASP A 431 3.83 20.74 -10.30
C ASP A 431 3.05 20.51 -11.61
N HIS A 432 1.90 21.17 -11.73
CA HIS A 432 1.05 21.15 -12.93
C HIS A 432 1.77 21.56 -14.22
N LYS A 433 2.77 22.45 -14.16
CA LYS A 433 3.51 22.91 -15.35
C LYS A 433 4.39 21.81 -15.93
N ILE A 434 4.89 20.91 -15.09
CA ILE A 434 5.65 19.74 -15.54
C ILE A 434 4.72 18.82 -16.31
N TRP A 435 3.55 18.49 -15.75
CA TRP A 435 2.58 17.59 -16.38
C TRP A 435 1.94 18.15 -17.65
N ALA A 436 1.84 19.47 -17.81
CA ALA A 436 1.43 20.08 -19.07
C ALA A 436 2.32 19.66 -20.26
N ASN A 437 3.58 19.28 -20.02
CA ASN A 437 4.49 18.81 -21.06
C ASN A 437 4.13 17.44 -21.65
N ILE A 438 3.17 16.71 -21.08
CA ILE A 438 2.63 15.48 -21.69
C ILE A 438 2.13 15.74 -23.12
N GLU A 439 1.67 16.96 -23.42
CA GLU A 439 1.23 17.35 -24.77
C GLU A 439 2.35 17.24 -25.82
N LYS A 440 3.61 17.35 -25.38
CA LYS A 440 4.79 17.26 -26.26
C LYS A 440 5.09 15.82 -26.70
N ILE A 441 4.53 14.82 -26.02
CA ILE A 441 4.68 13.41 -26.40
C ILE A 441 3.80 13.16 -27.62
N SER A 442 4.38 12.64 -28.71
CA SER A 442 3.59 12.30 -29.88
C SER A 442 2.63 11.12 -29.60
N ASP A 443 1.47 11.11 -30.25
CA ASP A 443 0.47 10.06 -30.07
C ASP A 443 1.05 8.67 -30.39
N ARG A 444 1.88 8.59 -31.43
CA ARG A 444 2.61 7.37 -31.81
C ARG A 444 3.52 6.87 -30.69
N GLU A 445 4.39 7.72 -30.16
CA GLU A 445 5.34 7.30 -29.12
C GLU A 445 4.64 6.87 -27.83
N LEU A 446 3.57 7.58 -27.44
CA LEU A 446 2.77 7.24 -26.27
C LEU A 446 2.07 5.89 -26.46
N TRP A 447 1.47 5.67 -27.64
CA TRP A 447 0.77 4.43 -27.97
C TRP A 447 1.70 3.24 -28.10
N ASP A 448 2.82 3.38 -28.81
CA ASP A 448 3.80 2.30 -28.99
C ASP A 448 4.41 1.89 -27.64
N THR A 449 4.72 2.86 -26.76
CA THR A 449 5.17 2.58 -25.39
C THR A 449 4.11 1.85 -24.58
N HIS A 450 2.83 2.16 -24.77
CA HIS A 450 1.75 1.43 -24.12
C HIS A 450 1.59 0.00 -24.65
N ARG A 451 1.70 -0.18 -25.97
CA ARG A 451 1.64 -1.51 -26.61
C ARG A 451 2.74 -2.43 -26.12
N GLU A 452 3.98 -1.95 -26.00
CA GLU A 452 5.11 -2.73 -25.47
C GLU A 452 4.82 -3.24 -24.04
N ARG A 453 4.26 -2.38 -23.18
CA ARG A 453 3.90 -2.76 -21.81
C ARG A 453 2.74 -3.75 -21.77
N ARG A 454 1.76 -3.62 -22.66
CA ARG A 454 0.65 -4.57 -22.79
C ARG A 454 1.11 -5.93 -23.31
N GLU A 455 2.06 -5.96 -24.25
CA GLU A 455 2.72 -7.20 -24.70
C GLU A 455 3.41 -7.91 -23.54
N ARG A 456 4.19 -7.18 -22.73
CA ARG A 456 4.82 -7.70 -21.52
C ARG A 456 3.82 -8.25 -20.50
N LEU A 457 2.70 -7.54 -20.30
CA LEU A 457 1.61 -7.99 -19.43
C LEU A 457 1.01 -9.32 -19.92
N VAL A 458 0.77 -9.46 -21.22
CA VAL A 458 0.24 -10.69 -21.80
C VAL A 458 1.21 -11.86 -21.60
N ASP A 459 2.50 -11.66 -21.88
CA ASP A 459 3.51 -12.71 -21.72
C ASP A 459 3.69 -13.13 -20.25
N PHE A 460 3.72 -12.15 -19.35
CA PHE A 460 3.72 -12.40 -17.91
C PHE A 460 2.51 -13.21 -17.45
N THR A 461 1.32 -12.84 -17.95
CA THR A 461 0.07 -13.53 -17.61
C THR A 461 0.07 -14.95 -18.13
N ARG A 462 0.51 -15.17 -19.38
CA ARG A 462 0.68 -16.52 -19.96
C ARG A 462 1.64 -17.36 -19.13
N HIS A 463 2.78 -16.81 -18.73
CA HIS A 463 3.76 -17.53 -17.90
C HIS A 463 3.18 -17.93 -16.53
N ARG A 464 2.48 -17.01 -15.86
CA ARG A 464 1.83 -17.28 -14.57
C ARG A 464 0.71 -18.31 -14.69
N VAL A 465 -0.16 -18.18 -15.69
CA VAL A 465 -1.24 -19.14 -15.96
C VAL A 465 -0.69 -20.54 -16.20
N ARG A 466 0.40 -20.66 -16.97
CA ARG A 466 1.09 -21.95 -17.15
C ARG A 466 1.61 -22.50 -15.83
N THR A 467 2.26 -21.67 -15.02
CA THR A 467 2.83 -22.07 -13.72
C THR A 467 1.76 -22.54 -12.73
N GLN A 468 0.66 -21.78 -12.59
CA GLN A 468 -0.44 -22.13 -11.68
C GLN A 468 -1.18 -23.40 -12.16
N MET A 469 -1.38 -23.60 -13.47
CA MET A 469 -1.99 -24.81 -14.00
C MET A 469 -1.11 -26.05 -13.75
N LYS A 470 0.21 -25.93 -13.93
CA LYS A 470 1.17 -27.00 -13.57
C LYS A 470 1.11 -27.33 -12.09
N ALA A 471 1.05 -26.32 -11.22
CA ALA A 471 0.95 -26.52 -9.77
C ALA A 471 -0.35 -27.24 -9.36
N ARG A 472 -1.44 -27.05 -10.13
CA ARG A 472 -2.71 -27.79 -9.95
C ARG A 472 -2.72 -29.20 -10.56
N GLY A 473 -1.64 -29.62 -11.20
CA GLY A 473 -1.48 -30.96 -11.77
C GLY A 473 -2.07 -31.15 -13.17
N LEU A 474 -2.35 -30.08 -13.92
CA LEU A 474 -2.82 -30.17 -15.30
C LEU A 474 -1.69 -30.61 -16.25
N SER A 475 -2.05 -31.38 -17.27
CA SER A 475 -1.12 -31.86 -18.31
C SER A 475 -0.71 -30.76 -19.29
N GLU A 476 0.43 -30.92 -19.99
CA GLU A 476 0.89 -29.95 -21.01
C GLU A 476 -0.15 -29.75 -22.14
N GLU A 477 -0.94 -30.77 -22.47
CA GLU A 477 -2.03 -30.66 -23.46
C GLU A 477 -3.16 -29.74 -22.96
N GLU A 478 -3.50 -29.80 -21.67
CA GLU A 478 -4.49 -28.91 -21.05
C GLU A 478 -3.96 -27.47 -20.90
N ILE A 479 -2.63 -27.34 -20.76
CA ILE A 479 -1.92 -26.06 -20.67
C ILE A 479 -1.70 -25.41 -22.06
N ALA A 480 -1.81 -26.16 -23.16
CA ALA A 480 -1.43 -25.76 -24.52
C ALA A 480 -2.29 -24.64 -25.17
N GLY A 481 -3.06 -23.86 -24.42
CA GLY A 481 -3.81 -22.71 -24.94
C GLY A 481 -3.04 -21.39 -24.86
N ASP A 482 -3.21 -20.51 -25.86
CA ASP A 482 -2.79 -19.11 -25.72
C ASP A 482 -3.86 -18.35 -24.94
N ALA A 483 -3.51 -17.94 -23.71
CA ALA A 483 -4.27 -16.97 -22.96
C ALA A 483 -3.92 -15.56 -23.45
N LEU A 484 -4.93 -14.73 -23.71
CA LEU A 484 -4.83 -13.32 -24.06
C LEU A 484 -4.13 -13.03 -25.40
N ASP A 485 -4.40 -11.85 -25.97
CA ASP A 485 -3.76 -11.31 -27.18
C ASP A 485 -3.31 -9.86 -26.90
N PRO A 486 -2.05 -9.49 -27.24
CA PRO A 486 -1.54 -8.13 -27.03
C PRO A 486 -2.22 -7.04 -27.87
N ASN A 487 -3.03 -7.38 -28.87
CA ASN A 487 -3.81 -6.43 -29.67
C ASN A 487 -5.26 -6.30 -29.21
N THR A 488 -5.65 -7.02 -28.15
CA THR A 488 -7.01 -6.99 -27.58
C THR A 488 -7.09 -6.02 -26.42
N LEU A 489 -8.21 -5.28 -26.33
CA LEU A 489 -8.51 -4.40 -25.20
C LEU A 489 -8.50 -5.19 -23.89
N THR A 490 -7.59 -4.81 -22.98
CA THR A 490 -7.32 -5.50 -21.72
C THR A 490 -7.87 -4.69 -20.54
N ILE A 491 -8.90 -5.24 -19.90
CA ILE A 491 -9.47 -4.72 -18.66
C ILE A 491 -8.87 -5.49 -17.49
N VAL A 492 -8.38 -4.76 -16.49
CA VAL A 492 -7.87 -5.36 -15.25
C VAL A 492 -8.81 -5.05 -14.09
N PHE A 493 -9.08 -6.07 -13.29
CA PHE A 493 -9.71 -5.95 -11.99
C PHE A 493 -8.86 -6.66 -10.95
N CYS A 494 -8.18 -5.92 -10.06
CA CYS A 494 -7.43 -6.57 -8.98
C CYS A 494 -7.43 -5.86 -7.64
N ARG A 495 -8.10 -6.47 -6.65
CA ARG A 495 -8.33 -5.91 -5.31
C ARG A 495 -8.58 -7.04 -4.30
N ARG A 496 -8.59 -6.71 -3.00
CA ARG A 496 -9.12 -7.62 -1.96
C ARG A 496 -10.54 -8.02 -2.33
N VAL A 497 -10.84 -9.31 -2.25
CA VAL A 497 -12.14 -9.86 -2.63
C VAL A 497 -13.05 -9.83 -1.40
N VAL A 498 -13.96 -8.85 -1.39
CA VAL A 498 -14.98 -8.63 -0.35
C VAL A 498 -16.27 -8.12 -0.98
N ARG A 499 -17.39 -8.28 -0.27
CA ARG A 499 -18.73 -8.01 -0.81
C ARG A 499 -18.94 -6.64 -1.42
N TYR A 500 -18.48 -5.59 -0.75
CA TYR A 500 -18.71 -4.23 -1.26
C TYR A 500 -17.90 -3.91 -2.52
N LYS A 501 -16.82 -4.65 -2.83
CA LYS A 501 -15.99 -4.39 -4.01
C LYS A 501 -16.61 -4.91 -5.31
N ARG A 502 -17.64 -5.76 -5.24
CA ARG A 502 -18.43 -6.30 -6.38
C ARG A 502 -17.59 -6.75 -7.57
N ILE A 503 -16.61 -7.61 -7.32
CA ILE A 503 -15.76 -8.22 -8.37
C ILE A 503 -16.59 -9.01 -9.39
N ASP A 504 -17.75 -9.49 -8.94
CA ASP A 504 -18.76 -10.25 -9.67
C ASP A 504 -19.79 -9.36 -10.42
N LEU A 505 -19.65 -8.03 -10.43
CA LEU A 505 -20.65 -7.14 -11.05
C LEU A 505 -20.92 -7.50 -12.53
N LEU A 506 -19.87 -7.76 -13.31
CA LEU A 506 -19.98 -8.19 -14.72
C LEU A 506 -20.53 -9.62 -14.87
N LEU A 507 -20.43 -10.45 -13.83
CA LEU A 507 -20.90 -11.84 -13.85
C LEU A 507 -22.42 -11.94 -13.66
N ARG A 508 -23.10 -10.82 -13.38
CA ARG A 508 -24.56 -10.77 -13.28
C ARG A 508 -25.26 -11.03 -14.62
N ASP A 509 -24.60 -10.73 -15.74
CA ASP A 509 -25.06 -11.06 -17.10
C ASP A 509 -23.93 -11.74 -17.88
N VAL A 510 -23.76 -13.05 -17.63
CA VAL A 510 -22.71 -13.87 -18.26
C VAL A 510 -22.88 -13.95 -19.78
N ASP A 511 -24.10 -13.91 -20.29
CA ASP A 511 -24.35 -13.99 -21.73
C ASP A 511 -23.87 -12.72 -22.44
N ARG A 512 -24.16 -11.55 -21.87
CA ARG A 512 -23.68 -10.26 -22.38
C ARG A 512 -22.17 -10.13 -22.23
N LEU A 513 -21.61 -10.57 -21.10
CA LEU A 513 -20.16 -10.65 -20.92
C LEU A 513 -19.49 -11.55 -21.97
N THR A 514 -20.04 -12.74 -22.23
CA THR A 514 -19.49 -13.67 -23.23
C THR A 514 -19.48 -13.05 -24.62
N ARG A 515 -20.58 -12.42 -25.04
CA ARG A 515 -20.65 -11.70 -26.33
C ARG A 515 -19.64 -10.57 -26.45
N LEU A 516 -19.37 -9.85 -25.35
CA LEU A 516 -18.38 -8.77 -25.32
C LEU A 516 -16.97 -9.32 -25.51
N LEU A 517 -16.61 -10.38 -24.77
CA LEU A 517 -15.28 -10.97 -24.78
C LEU A 517 -14.96 -11.65 -26.13
N THR A 518 -15.92 -12.37 -26.70
CA THR A 518 -15.73 -13.18 -27.92
C THR A 518 -16.13 -12.46 -29.20
N ASN A 519 -16.23 -11.12 -29.19
CA ASN A 519 -16.55 -10.36 -30.39
C ASN A 519 -15.40 -10.49 -31.41
N GLU A 520 -15.70 -10.84 -32.67
CA GLU A 520 -14.67 -11.07 -33.69
C GLU A 520 -13.98 -9.80 -34.20
N GLU A 521 -14.69 -8.67 -34.19
CA GLU A 521 -14.16 -7.39 -34.70
C GLU A 521 -13.54 -6.54 -33.59
N ARG A 522 -14.10 -6.61 -32.39
CA ARG A 522 -13.75 -5.78 -31.23
C ARG A 522 -13.69 -6.64 -29.96
N PRO A 523 -12.76 -7.62 -29.90
CA PRO A 523 -12.68 -8.52 -28.76
C PRO A 523 -12.34 -7.76 -27.47
N VAL A 524 -12.64 -8.36 -26.33
CA VAL A 524 -12.23 -7.83 -25.03
C VAL A 524 -11.61 -8.97 -24.23
N GLN A 525 -10.65 -8.64 -23.38
CA GLN A 525 -10.10 -9.58 -22.42
C GLN A 525 -10.05 -8.98 -21.02
N ILE A 526 -10.24 -9.81 -20.00
CA ILE A 526 -10.28 -9.42 -18.59
C ILE A 526 -9.30 -10.26 -17.79
N ILE A 527 -8.50 -9.58 -16.97
CA ILE A 527 -7.63 -10.21 -15.97
C ILE A 527 -8.17 -9.87 -14.58
N TYR A 528 -8.55 -10.91 -13.84
CA TYR A 528 -8.89 -10.82 -12.42
C TYR A 528 -7.69 -11.25 -11.56
N SER A 529 -7.52 -10.61 -10.40
CA SER A 529 -6.60 -11.09 -9.37
C SER A 529 -7.02 -10.56 -7.99
N GLY A 530 -6.86 -11.34 -6.94
CA GLY A 530 -7.24 -10.88 -5.60
C GLY A 530 -7.31 -12.01 -4.59
N LYS A 531 -7.27 -11.63 -3.32
CA LYS A 531 -7.33 -12.55 -2.17
C LYS A 531 -8.61 -12.32 -1.38
N ALA A 532 -9.34 -13.40 -1.09
CA ALA A 532 -10.37 -13.39 -0.06
C ALA A 532 -9.71 -13.51 1.32
N THR A 533 -10.30 -12.90 2.34
CA THR A 533 -9.75 -13.00 3.72
C THR A 533 -9.99 -14.39 4.28
N PRO A 534 -9.12 -14.93 5.14
CA PRO A 534 -9.39 -16.19 5.83
C PRO A 534 -10.74 -16.14 6.53
N GLY A 535 -11.59 -17.14 6.26
CA GLY A 535 -12.96 -17.21 6.78
C GLY A 535 -14.03 -16.41 6.01
N ASP A 536 -13.68 -15.67 4.96
CA ASP A 536 -14.67 -15.01 4.08
C ASP A 536 -15.18 -15.99 3.01
N ASP A 537 -16.16 -16.82 3.38
CA ASP A 537 -16.79 -17.79 2.48
C ASP A 537 -17.39 -17.15 1.24
N TYR A 538 -17.94 -15.94 1.37
CA TYR A 538 -18.51 -15.20 0.24
C TYR A 538 -17.42 -14.78 -0.74
N GLY A 539 -16.30 -14.23 -0.23
CA GLY A 539 -15.14 -13.89 -1.03
C GLY A 539 -14.54 -15.09 -1.76
N ARG A 540 -14.38 -16.22 -1.06
CA ARG A 540 -13.89 -17.48 -1.67
C ARG A 540 -14.83 -17.99 -2.75
N GLY A 541 -16.15 -17.91 -2.54
CA GLY A 541 -17.15 -18.29 -3.54
C GLY A 541 -17.08 -17.44 -4.82
N MET A 542 -16.88 -16.12 -4.69
CA MET A 542 -16.71 -15.24 -5.86
C MET A 542 -15.45 -15.58 -6.67
N ILE A 543 -14.31 -15.84 -6.01
CA ILE A 543 -13.08 -16.27 -6.69
C ILE A 543 -13.34 -17.56 -7.46
N HIS A 544 -13.93 -18.56 -6.78
CA HIS A 544 -14.26 -19.84 -7.40
C HIS A 544 -15.16 -19.66 -8.64
N GLN A 545 -16.20 -18.82 -8.56
CA GLN A 545 -17.08 -18.53 -9.69
C GLN A 545 -16.33 -17.94 -10.90
N ILE A 546 -15.42 -16.98 -10.67
CA ILE A 546 -14.60 -16.37 -11.73
C ILE A 546 -13.67 -17.42 -12.35
N VAL A 547 -13.04 -18.26 -11.53
CA VAL A 547 -12.15 -19.33 -11.99
C VAL A 547 -12.92 -20.34 -12.86
N GLN A 548 -14.11 -20.77 -12.43
CA GLN A 548 -14.96 -21.67 -13.22
C GLN A 548 -15.38 -21.06 -14.56
N LEU A 549 -15.72 -19.77 -14.58
CA LEU A 549 -16.00 -19.04 -15.84
C LEU A 549 -14.77 -18.97 -16.75
N SER A 550 -13.59 -18.69 -16.19
CA SER A 550 -12.33 -18.59 -16.94
C SER A 550 -11.92 -19.91 -17.61
N GLN A 551 -12.44 -21.05 -17.15
CA GLN A 551 -12.16 -22.37 -17.71
C GLN A 551 -13.06 -22.75 -18.88
N ARG A 552 -14.14 -21.99 -19.16
CA ARG A 552 -15.02 -22.28 -20.29
C ARG A 552 -14.25 -22.21 -21.61
N PRO A 553 -14.43 -23.18 -22.54
CA PRO A 553 -13.66 -23.24 -23.79
C PRO A 553 -13.68 -21.94 -24.63
N GLU A 554 -14.83 -21.25 -24.63
CA GLU A 554 -15.06 -19.99 -25.32
C GLU A 554 -14.47 -18.75 -24.60
N LEU A 555 -14.25 -18.83 -23.27
CA LEU A 555 -13.74 -17.72 -22.46
C LEU A 555 -12.26 -17.84 -22.09
N ARG A 556 -11.67 -19.04 -22.12
CA ARG A 556 -10.31 -19.30 -21.62
C ARG A 556 -9.18 -18.50 -22.28
N ARG A 557 -9.43 -17.92 -23.46
CA ARG A 557 -8.48 -17.03 -24.14
C ARG A 557 -8.67 -15.55 -23.77
N HIS A 558 -9.81 -15.20 -23.18
CA HIS A 558 -10.22 -13.82 -22.91
C HIS A 558 -10.36 -13.52 -21.42
N LEU A 559 -10.58 -14.51 -20.57
CA LEU A 559 -10.82 -14.33 -19.15
C LEU A 559 -9.79 -15.12 -18.34
N VAL A 560 -9.00 -14.43 -17.52
CA VAL A 560 -7.94 -15.03 -16.70
C VAL A 560 -8.08 -14.63 -15.24
N PHE A 561 -7.85 -15.58 -14.33
CA PHE A 561 -7.62 -15.31 -12.91
C PHE A 561 -6.16 -15.60 -12.53
N LEU A 562 -5.45 -14.60 -12.02
CA LEU A 562 -4.09 -14.72 -11.51
C LEU A 562 -4.09 -14.93 -9.99
N GLU A 563 -3.47 -16.02 -9.55
CA GLU A 563 -3.29 -16.35 -8.14
C GLU A 563 -2.29 -15.44 -7.43
N ASP A 564 -2.43 -15.35 -6.12
CA ASP A 564 -1.49 -14.72 -5.18
C ASP A 564 -1.20 -13.25 -5.47
N TYR A 565 -2.27 -12.46 -5.66
CA TYR A 565 -2.15 -11.02 -5.86
C TYR A 565 -1.20 -10.37 -4.85
N ASN A 566 -0.13 -9.78 -5.36
CA ASN A 566 0.94 -9.14 -4.59
C ASN A 566 1.44 -7.90 -5.35
N MET A 567 2.42 -7.20 -4.79
CA MET A 567 2.96 -5.97 -5.38
C MET A 567 3.55 -6.18 -6.79
N ALA A 568 4.14 -7.34 -7.08
CA ALA A 568 4.79 -7.60 -8.37
C ALA A 568 3.74 -7.81 -9.46
N ILE A 569 2.70 -8.57 -9.14
CA ILE A 569 1.51 -8.69 -10.00
C ILE A 569 0.87 -7.32 -10.18
N ALA A 570 0.67 -6.57 -9.10
CA ALA A 570 0.06 -5.24 -9.17
C ALA A 570 0.83 -4.27 -10.09
N ARG A 571 2.17 -4.25 -10.06
CA ARG A 571 2.99 -3.44 -10.97
C ARG A 571 2.76 -3.83 -12.43
N THR A 572 2.95 -5.10 -12.77
CA THR A 572 2.78 -5.55 -14.17
C THR A 572 1.36 -5.32 -14.69
N LEU A 573 0.34 -5.55 -13.86
CA LEU A 573 -1.06 -5.26 -14.21
C LEU A 573 -1.29 -3.76 -14.44
N ALA A 574 -0.80 -2.89 -13.56
CA ALA A 574 -0.98 -1.45 -13.67
C ALA A 574 -0.27 -0.84 -14.89
N GLU A 575 0.89 -1.38 -15.25
CA GLU A 575 1.72 -0.90 -16.36
C GLU A 575 1.14 -1.22 -17.75
N GLY A 576 0.50 -2.39 -17.90
CA GLY A 576 0.07 -2.91 -19.20
C GLY A 576 -1.45 -2.93 -19.44
N ALA A 577 -2.28 -2.63 -18.45
CA ALA A 577 -3.74 -2.60 -18.63
C ALA A 577 -4.18 -1.41 -19.48
N ASP A 578 -5.22 -1.58 -20.29
CA ASP A 578 -5.85 -0.47 -21.02
C ASP A 578 -6.89 0.24 -20.12
N ILE A 579 -7.71 -0.56 -19.41
CA ILE A 579 -8.70 -0.10 -18.44
C ILE A 579 -8.41 -0.70 -17.06
N TRP A 580 -8.36 0.17 -16.05
CA TRP A 580 -8.43 -0.21 -14.65
C TRP A 580 -9.87 -0.10 -14.14
N LEU A 581 -10.52 -1.25 -13.89
CA LEU A 581 -11.92 -1.32 -13.47
C LEU A 581 -12.04 -1.39 -11.95
N ASN A 582 -12.86 -0.51 -11.36
CA ASN A 582 -13.24 -0.58 -9.95
C ASN A 582 -14.78 -0.52 -9.83
N THR A 583 -15.38 -1.42 -9.06
CA THR A 583 -16.84 -1.51 -8.90
C THR A 583 -17.28 -1.43 -7.42
N PRO A 584 -16.66 -0.62 -6.54
CA PRO A 584 -17.10 -0.56 -5.15
C PRO A 584 -18.55 -0.07 -5.05
N ARG A 585 -19.29 -0.53 -4.04
CA ARG A 585 -20.54 0.12 -3.63
C ARG A 585 -20.23 1.45 -2.98
N ARG A 586 -20.97 2.47 -3.35
CA ARG A 586 -20.89 3.79 -2.73
C ARG A 586 -21.60 3.80 -1.37
N PRO A 587 -21.09 4.48 -0.33
CA PRO A 587 -19.78 5.13 -0.18
C PRO A 587 -18.76 4.23 0.56
N GLN A 588 -18.68 2.93 0.20
CA GLN A 588 -17.88 1.92 0.91
C GLN A 588 -16.40 1.90 0.46
N GLU A 589 -15.97 2.78 -0.45
CA GLU A 589 -14.57 3.02 -0.79
C GLU A 589 -14.03 4.29 -0.13
N ALA A 590 -13.13 4.15 0.84
CA ALA A 590 -12.51 5.32 1.47
C ALA A 590 -11.62 6.15 0.52
N SER A 591 -10.92 5.50 -0.41
CA SER A 591 -10.03 6.18 -1.37
C SER A 591 -9.81 5.27 -2.59
N GLY A 592 -8.73 4.48 -2.62
CA GLY A 592 -8.47 3.50 -3.67
C GLY A 592 -7.21 3.79 -4.50
N THR A 593 -6.04 3.66 -3.88
CA THR A 593 -4.74 3.98 -4.52
C THR A 593 -4.42 3.14 -5.76
N SER A 594 -5.03 1.98 -5.94
CA SER A 594 -4.80 1.11 -7.11
C SER A 594 -5.07 1.80 -8.44
N GLY A 595 -6.14 2.60 -8.53
CA GLY A 595 -6.44 3.36 -9.75
C GLY A 595 -5.44 4.48 -10.03
N MET A 596 -4.87 5.07 -8.97
CA MET A 596 -3.81 6.08 -9.08
C MET A 596 -2.51 5.48 -9.63
N LYS A 597 -2.16 4.24 -9.23
CA LYS A 597 -0.97 3.51 -9.74
C LYS A 597 -1.09 3.28 -11.25
N ALA A 598 -2.25 2.81 -11.68
CA ALA A 598 -2.54 2.57 -13.08
C ALA A 598 -2.51 3.88 -13.89
N ALA A 599 -3.07 4.97 -13.35
CA ALA A 599 -3.11 6.28 -14.00
C ALA A 599 -1.71 6.81 -14.33
N VAL A 600 -0.71 6.61 -13.47
CA VAL A 600 0.70 7.02 -13.72
C VAL A 600 1.28 6.33 -14.96
N CYS A 601 0.79 5.15 -15.32
CA CYS A 601 1.20 4.44 -16.52
C CYS A 601 0.36 4.82 -17.76
N GLY A 602 -0.56 5.76 -17.65
CA GLY A 602 -1.49 6.12 -18.72
C GLY A 602 -2.66 5.16 -18.89
N THR A 603 -2.86 4.23 -17.96
CA THR A 603 -4.04 3.36 -17.92
C THR A 603 -5.27 4.18 -17.53
N LEU A 604 -6.37 4.01 -18.27
CA LEU A 604 -7.59 4.77 -18.02
C LEU A 604 -8.43 4.08 -16.93
N ASN A 605 -9.04 4.88 -16.06
CA ASN A 605 -9.91 4.35 -14.99
C ASN A 605 -11.37 4.28 -15.46
N CYS A 606 -12.06 3.22 -15.06
CA CYS A 606 -13.51 3.08 -15.14
C CYS A 606 -14.03 2.70 -13.75
N SER A 607 -14.78 3.60 -13.09
CA SER A 607 -15.14 3.41 -11.69
C SER A 607 -16.46 4.09 -11.30
N VAL A 608 -17.10 3.60 -10.25
CA VAL A 608 -18.15 4.34 -9.54
C VAL A 608 -17.58 5.62 -8.93
N LEU A 609 -18.40 6.68 -8.84
CA LEU A 609 -18.08 7.96 -8.18
C LEU A 609 -18.02 7.80 -6.64
N ASP A 610 -16.95 7.14 -6.20
CA ASP A 610 -16.64 6.88 -4.80
C ASP A 610 -15.13 6.97 -4.54
N GLY A 611 -14.75 7.12 -3.27
CA GLY A 611 -13.36 7.25 -2.82
C GLY A 611 -12.61 8.37 -3.53
N TRP A 612 -11.44 8.06 -4.10
CA TRP A 612 -10.60 9.04 -4.79
C TRP A 612 -11.15 9.47 -6.15
N TRP A 613 -11.99 8.62 -6.77
CA TRP A 613 -12.47 8.85 -8.13
C TRP A 613 -13.52 9.96 -8.17
N ASP A 614 -14.32 10.08 -7.12
CA ASP A 614 -15.28 11.17 -6.95
C ASP A 614 -14.61 12.55 -7.09
N GLU A 615 -13.60 12.83 -6.27
CA GLU A 615 -12.88 14.12 -6.33
C GLU A 615 -12.02 14.26 -7.59
N ALA A 616 -11.50 13.16 -8.15
CA ALA A 616 -10.78 13.21 -9.43
C ALA A 616 -11.66 13.71 -10.57
N VAL A 617 -12.90 13.21 -10.66
CA VAL A 617 -13.87 13.59 -11.68
C VAL A 617 -14.44 14.98 -11.40
N ASN A 618 -14.81 15.27 -10.16
CA ASN A 618 -15.39 16.56 -9.78
C ASN A 618 -14.40 17.73 -9.94
N ASP A 619 -13.10 17.48 -9.74
CA ASP A 619 -12.05 18.49 -9.90
C ASP A 619 -11.42 18.46 -11.31
N SER A 620 -11.98 17.70 -12.27
CA SER A 620 -11.47 17.63 -13.65
C SER A 620 -11.87 18.85 -14.47
N GLU A 621 -11.02 19.24 -15.43
CA GLU A 621 -11.21 20.42 -16.27
C GLU A 621 -12.38 20.21 -17.24
N PRO A 622 -13.48 20.98 -17.15
CA PRO A 622 -14.72 20.72 -17.91
C PRO A 622 -14.58 20.81 -19.43
N HIS A 623 -13.53 21.48 -19.93
CA HIS A 623 -13.28 21.68 -21.35
C HIS A 623 -12.17 20.78 -21.91
N ALA A 624 -11.50 20.01 -21.06
CA ALA A 624 -10.50 19.03 -21.49
C ALA A 624 -11.19 17.70 -21.88
N PRO A 625 -10.53 16.81 -22.65
CA PRO A 625 -10.99 15.44 -22.79
C PRO A 625 -11.19 14.81 -21.40
N PRO A 626 -12.17 13.93 -21.20
CA PRO A 626 -12.37 13.35 -19.88
C PRO A 626 -11.16 12.51 -19.42
N ILE A 627 -11.02 12.29 -18.12
CA ILE A 627 -9.88 11.56 -17.53
C ILE A 627 -10.08 10.03 -17.46
N GLY A 628 -11.29 9.56 -17.77
CA GLY A 628 -11.73 8.18 -17.58
C GLY A 628 -13.26 8.13 -17.58
N TRP A 629 -13.83 7.03 -17.15
CA TRP A 629 -15.28 6.86 -17.15
C TRP A 629 -15.84 6.58 -15.77
N SER A 630 -17.07 7.03 -15.58
CA SER A 630 -17.86 6.74 -14.40
C SER A 630 -19.15 6.04 -14.77
N PHE A 631 -19.64 5.18 -13.88
CA PHE A 631 -20.91 4.48 -14.02
C PHE A 631 -21.57 4.31 -12.64
N GLY A 632 -22.85 3.96 -12.67
CA GLY A 632 -23.66 3.75 -11.48
C GLY A 632 -24.15 5.05 -10.83
N GLU A 633 -25.37 4.99 -10.31
CA GLU A 633 -26.05 6.04 -9.54
C GLU A 633 -26.86 5.38 -8.43
N GLU A 634 -27.03 6.06 -7.29
CA GLU A 634 -27.89 5.55 -6.20
C GLU A 634 -29.36 5.60 -6.64
N THR A 635 -30.00 4.43 -6.80
CA THR A 635 -31.43 4.36 -7.14
C THR A 635 -32.33 4.68 -5.93
N GLY A 636 -31.77 4.62 -4.71
CA GLY A 636 -32.46 4.87 -3.45
C GLY A 636 -33.41 3.75 -3.02
N MET A 637 -33.40 2.60 -3.69
CA MET A 637 -34.31 1.48 -3.39
C MET A 637 -33.70 0.46 -2.42
N ASN A 638 -32.70 -0.31 -2.89
CA ASN A 638 -31.93 -1.27 -2.11
C ASN A 638 -30.66 -1.68 -2.87
N ALA A 639 -29.71 -2.26 -2.14
CA ALA A 639 -28.40 -2.62 -2.68
C ALA A 639 -28.43 -3.56 -3.90
N ASP A 640 -29.42 -4.46 -4.02
CA ASP A 640 -29.51 -5.37 -5.17
C ASP A 640 -30.10 -4.69 -6.41
N ALA A 641 -30.98 -3.70 -6.22
CA ALA A 641 -31.44 -2.83 -7.30
C ALA A 641 -30.30 -1.92 -7.80
N ASP A 642 -29.52 -1.33 -6.89
CA ASP A 642 -28.34 -0.55 -7.22
C ASP A 642 -27.31 -1.41 -7.97
N ASP A 643 -27.01 -2.63 -7.49
CA ASP A 643 -26.08 -3.54 -8.16
C ASP A 643 -26.55 -3.95 -9.57
N ARG A 644 -27.86 -4.11 -9.81
CA ARG A 644 -28.38 -4.34 -11.17
C ARG A 644 -28.21 -3.12 -12.06
N HIS A 645 -28.56 -1.94 -11.56
CA HIS A 645 -28.45 -0.70 -12.32
C HIS A 645 -26.98 -0.40 -12.68
N ASP A 646 -26.07 -0.58 -11.73
CA ASP A 646 -24.63 -0.42 -11.95
C ASP A 646 -24.09 -1.42 -12.98
N SER A 647 -24.56 -2.67 -12.96
CA SER A 647 -24.21 -3.65 -13.98
C SER A 647 -24.71 -3.24 -15.37
N GLU A 648 -25.96 -2.77 -15.49
CA GLU A 648 -26.55 -2.35 -16.77
C GLU A 648 -25.84 -1.12 -17.36
N THR A 649 -25.52 -0.13 -16.52
CA THR A 649 -24.81 1.09 -16.92
C THR A 649 -23.36 0.78 -17.31
N LEU A 650 -22.67 -0.09 -16.56
CA LEU A 650 -21.31 -0.53 -16.91
C LEU A 650 -21.26 -1.25 -18.25
N PHE A 651 -22.17 -2.21 -18.51
CA PHE A 651 -22.21 -2.87 -19.82
C PHE A 651 -22.52 -1.90 -20.95
N SER A 652 -23.47 -0.98 -20.73
CA SER A 652 -23.84 0.01 -21.74
C SER A 652 -22.67 0.95 -22.06
N LEU A 653 -21.87 1.30 -21.06
CA LEU A 653 -20.65 2.08 -21.21
C LEU A 653 -19.57 1.31 -22.00
N LEU A 654 -19.35 0.03 -21.66
CA LEU A 654 -18.40 -0.84 -22.34
C LEU A 654 -18.76 -1.00 -23.83
N GLU A 655 -20.01 -1.36 -24.12
CA GLU A 655 -20.48 -1.69 -25.46
C GLU A 655 -20.57 -0.48 -26.39
N ASN A 656 -21.02 0.67 -25.88
CA ASN A 656 -21.35 1.82 -26.71
C ASN A 656 -20.25 2.89 -26.75
N GLN A 657 -19.30 2.89 -25.80
CA GLN A 657 -18.28 3.93 -25.71
C GLN A 657 -16.86 3.36 -25.62
N ILE A 658 -16.55 2.58 -24.57
CA ILE A 658 -15.16 2.17 -24.28
C ILE A 658 -14.61 1.26 -25.37
N VAL A 659 -15.31 0.16 -25.68
CA VAL A 659 -14.84 -0.82 -26.67
C VAL A 659 -14.77 -0.21 -28.08
N PRO A 660 -15.80 0.51 -28.58
CA PRO A 660 -15.70 1.18 -29.88
C PRO A 660 -14.51 2.15 -29.97
N MET A 661 -14.30 3.00 -28.96
CA MET A 661 -13.23 4.02 -28.95
C MET A 661 -11.83 3.42 -29.04
N PHE A 662 -11.59 2.27 -28.42
CA PHE A 662 -10.29 1.60 -28.48
C PHE A 662 -9.96 1.08 -29.89
N TYR A 663 -10.96 0.56 -30.60
CA TYR A 663 -10.79 -0.05 -31.92
C TYR A 663 -10.97 0.93 -33.09
N GLU A 664 -11.52 2.11 -32.83
CA GLU A 664 -11.69 3.15 -33.84
C GLU A 664 -10.36 3.85 -34.13
N ASN A 665 -9.81 3.57 -35.30
CA ASN A 665 -8.52 4.12 -35.73
C ASN A 665 -8.70 5.38 -36.59
N GLY A 666 -7.89 6.39 -36.31
CA GLY A 666 -7.67 7.55 -37.16
C GLY A 666 -6.95 7.19 -38.47
N LYS A 667 -6.70 8.22 -39.29
CA LYS A 667 -6.09 8.06 -40.64
C LYS A 667 -4.68 7.43 -40.62
N ASP A 668 -4.01 7.46 -39.49
CA ASP A 668 -2.66 6.96 -39.24
C ASP A 668 -2.65 5.62 -38.48
N GLY A 669 -3.81 5.00 -38.29
CA GLY A 669 -3.94 3.71 -37.60
C GLY A 669 -3.83 3.80 -36.07
N LEU A 670 -4.04 4.98 -35.48
CA LEU A 670 -4.00 5.20 -34.03
C LEU A 670 -5.41 5.49 -33.47
N PRO A 671 -5.73 5.03 -32.25
CA PRO A 671 -6.98 5.39 -31.58
C PRO A 671 -6.89 6.81 -30.99
N THR A 672 -7.07 7.83 -31.83
CA THR A 672 -6.80 9.24 -31.48
C THR A 672 -7.60 9.71 -30.26
N GLU A 673 -8.88 9.37 -30.16
CA GLU A 673 -9.72 9.79 -29.02
C GLU A 673 -9.28 9.11 -27.71
N TRP A 674 -8.90 7.83 -27.78
CA TRP A 674 -8.33 7.11 -26.65
C TRP A 674 -7.03 7.76 -26.17
N ILE A 675 -6.11 8.07 -27.08
CA ILE A 675 -4.82 8.68 -26.75
C ILE A 675 -5.02 10.08 -26.16
N ALA A 676 -5.96 10.88 -26.68
CA ALA A 676 -6.31 12.18 -26.12
C ALA A 676 -6.82 12.06 -24.67
N ARG A 677 -7.63 11.03 -24.39
CA ARG A 677 -8.12 10.71 -23.04
C ARG A 677 -6.97 10.30 -22.10
N VAL A 678 -6.02 9.49 -22.59
CA VAL A 678 -4.80 9.12 -21.84
C VAL A 678 -3.97 10.35 -21.49
N LYS A 679 -3.70 11.24 -22.46
CA LYS A 679 -2.96 12.49 -22.24
C LYS A 679 -3.65 13.37 -21.19
N SER A 680 -4.97 13.52 -21.31
CA SER A 680 -5.77 14.29 -20.36
C SER A 680 -5.71 13.71 -18.94
N SER A 681 -5.85 12.39 -18.80
CA SER A 681 -5.69 11.68 -17.52
C SER A 681 -4.32 11.97 -16.89
N LEU A 682 -3.23 11.83 -17.65
CA LEU A 682 -1.87 12.10 -17.17
C LEU A 682 -1.68 13.56 -16.74
N GLN A 683 -2.14 14.52 -17.55
CA GLN A 683 -2.02 15.96 -17.27
C GLN A 683 -2.76 16.38 -16.01
N GLN A 684 -3.98 15.86 -15.82
CA GLN A 684 -4.86 16.30 -14.74
C GLN A 684 -4.63 15.54 -13.42
N LEU A 685 -4.34 14.23 -13.49
CA LEU A 685 -4.20 13.37 -12.32
C LEU A 685 -2.77 13.36 -11.77
N GLY A 686 -1.76 13.47 -12.64
CA GLY A 686 -0.33 13.48 -12.28
C GLY A 686 0.03 14.45 -11.14
N PRO A 687 -0.35 15.73 -11.19
CA PRO A 687 -0.01 16.67 -10.12
C PRO A 687 -0.78 16.43 -8.81
N LYS A 688 -1.91 15.71 -8.85
CA LYS A 688 -2.84 15.61 -7.72
C LYS A 688 -2.66 14.34 -6.88
N PHE A 689 -2.45 13.19 -7.52
CA PHE A 689 -2.53 11.88 -6.87
C PHE A 689 -1.17 11.21 -6.61
N ASN A 690 -0.15 12.02 -6.32
CA ASN A 690 1.16 11.57 -5.87
C ASN A 690 1.32 11.72 -4.34
N THR A 691 2.14 10.86 -3.75
CA THR A 691 2.41 10.90 -2.30
C THR A 691 3.32 12.06 -1.88
N HIS A 692 4.05 12.72 -2.78
CA HIS A 692 4.79 13.93 -2.42
C HIS A 692 3.84 15.05 -2.00
N ARG A 693 2.79 15.33 -2.80
CA ARG A 693 1.71 16.26 -2.46
C ARG A 693 1.08 15.90 -1.12
N MET A 694 0.72 14.63 -0.94
CA MET A 694 0.12 14.11 0.28
C MET A 694 1.01 14.35 1.51
N VAL A 695 2.30 14.00 1.45
CA VAL A 695 3.24 14.17 2.57
C VAL A 695 3.50 15.65 2.86
N LYS A 696 3.65 16.50 1.84
CA LYS A 696 3.74 17.96 2.00
C LYS A 696 2.49 18.53 2.69
N GLU A 697 1.32 18.01 2.37
CA GLU A 697 0.07 18.38 3.01
C GLU A 697 0.01 17.96 4.49
N TYR A 698 0.46 16.75 4.83
CA TYR A 698 0.64 16.34 6.23
C TYR A 698 1.64 17.22 6.97
N CYS A 699 2.73 17.64 6.33
CA CYS A 699 3.69 18.56 6.96
C CYS A 699 3.03 19.89 7.33
N ARG A 700 2.28 20.49 6.40
CA ARG A 700 1.59 21.78 6.60
C ARG A 700 0.44 21.69 7.59
N LYS A 701 -0.40 20.67 7.46
CA LYS A 701 -1.66 20.54 8.21
C LYS A 701 -1.54 19.77 9.51
N GLY A 702 -0.54 18.91 9.67
CA GLY A 702 -0.43 17.97 10.79
C GLY A 702 0.88 18.09 11.57
N TYR A 703 2.03 17.97 10.90
CA TYR A 703 3.32 17.82 11.58
C TYR A 703 3.88 19.16 12.09
N PHE A 704 3.88 20.20 11.25
CA PHE A 704 4.50 21.50 11.53
C PHE A 704 3.47 22.63 11.43
N ARG A 705 2.28 22.42 12.01
CA ARG A 705 1.24 23.46 12.08
C ARG A 705 1.82 24.74 12.68
N GLU A 706 1.70 25.84 11.94
CA GLU A 706 1.90 27.17 12.53
C GLU A 706 0.80 27.41 13.57
N GLU A 707 1.19 27.81 14.78
CA GLU A 707 0.22 28.28 15.78
C GLU A 707 -0.38 29.58 15.27
N GLY A 708 -1.60 29.49 14.73
CA GLY A 708 -2.40 30.63 14.28
C GLY A 708 -3.11 31.34 15.42
#